data_AF-A0A952ZGT4-F1
#
_entry.id   AF-A0A952ZGT4-F1
#
_cell.length_a   1.000
_cell.length_b   1.000
_cell.length_c   1.000
_cell.angle_alpha   90.00
_cell.angle_beta   90.00
_cell.angle_gamma   90.00
#
_symmetry.space_group_name_H-M   'P 1'
#
loop_
_entity.id
_entity.type
_entity.pdbx_description
1 polymer ?
#
loop_
_entity_poly.entity_id
_entity_poly.type
_entity_poly.pdbx_seq_one_letter_code
_entity_poly.pdbx_strand_id
1 'polypeptide(L)'
;MGNETDGAVVVAVTGLPGKSGRAGRIWRGADTDSVTVGTVGSLSGVSTNTGNVTLTALNAGDLTLAQSVSTAGFGAASAPSGVVTLTASAGGAVNETGGAAVVADQLAVTAVNASSLTSSGNNVAVLAANLSGAGAAFSYTDADSFKVGTAGSLSGVSTNAGNVTLTALGTGDLTLAQSVSTAGFGATSAPSGIVSLDASAGGAVNETGGAAIVADQLAVTAVNASSLTSNGNNVAVLAANLSGAGAAFRYTDTNSLTVGTVASLSGVSSNAGNVTLTALGTGDLTLAQSVSTAGFGATSAPSGVVTLDASAGGAVNETGGAAVVAGQLAVTAVNATSLTSNGNNVAVLATNLSGAGAAFSYTDTDSFTVGTVGSVSGVSTNAGNVTLTALGTGDLTLAQSVCTAGFGATSAPSGIVSLDVSAGGAVNETGGAAIVADQLAVTAVNASSLTSSGNNVAVVAANLSGAGAALSYTDADSFAVGTVGSLSGVSANAGNITLTALNAGDLTLAQSVSTAGFGAASAPSGVVTLDASAGGAVNETGGAAVVTNQVAVTAVNASSLTSSGNNVAVLAANLSGAGAAFSYTDTDSFTVGTVGSLSGIATNVGNITILAGGALQINGDIRISGLQTALSTVDGQIDLRASDIEVGATVSAKRVSLDVFGSSSPAQHGQISGTPEGIIIASNSRLDPGHIQGPTGTDDFALKLSGSASSSQNRGTAPFGTPNTEAQGLRISLPDQGWLLLEPHANTLWGTSPYVYLWGAASVPLSSIHYEFKGLAGNVQFAYNNVLANTPEIAAALLGGLAPVRESSREVLAAGFSKENVSKQVTDGSVVAVGATETAVDNVVGTGVVPPFQCKGFMTHAEIGCQ
;
A
#
# COMPACT_ATOMS: atom_id res chain seq x y z
N MET A 1 -9.41 -85.17 1.93
CA MET A 1 -8.28 -85.36 1.01
C MET A 1 -8.34 -86.79 0.48
N GLY A 2 -9.18 -87.01 -0.54
CA GLY A 2 -8.81 -87.95 -1.61
C GLY A 2 -7.97 -87.17 -2.62
N ASN A 3 -7.22 -87.86 -3.47
CA ASN A 3 -6.39 -87.24 -4.49
C ASN A 3 -7.12 -87.31 -5.84
N GLU A 4 -7.90 -86.29 -6.16
CA GLU A 4 -8.55 -86.15 -7.48
C GLU A 4 -7.80 -85.08 -8.27
N THR A 5 -7.11 -85.52 -9.31
CA THR A 5 -6.57 -84.64 -10.36
C THR A 5 -7.71 -84.14 -11.24
N ASP A 6 -7.64 -82.89 -11.69
CA ASP A 6 -8.66 -82.19 -12.49
C ASP A 6 -9.98 -81.89 -11.75
N GLY A 7 -9.93 -81.14 -10.65
CA GLY A 7 -11.12 -80.56 -10.02
C GLY A 7 -10.83 -79.59 -8.88
N ALA A 8 -11.35 -78.36 -8.94
CA ALA A 8 -11.16 -77.35 -7.90
C ALA A 8 -11.66 -77.85 -6.53
N VAL A 9 -10.77 -77.89 -5.52
CA VAL A 9 -11.10 -78.47 -4.21
C VAL A 9 -12.10 -77.59 -3.47
N VAL A 10 -13.35 -78.05 -3.41
CA VAL A 10 -14.41 -77.42 -2.63
C VAL A 10 -14.23 -77.75 -1.15
N VAL A 11 -14.01 -76.71 -0.34
CA VAL A 11 -13.81 -76.85 1.11
C VAL A 11 -15.02 -76.37 1.89
N ALA A 12 -15.50 -77.20 2.84
CA ALA A 12 -16.36 -76.75 3.93
C ALA A 12 -16.14 -77.56 5.23
N VAL A 13 -16.08 -76.90 6.40
CA VAL A 13 -15.87 -77.54 7.71
C VAL A 13 -16.57 -76.80 8.87
N THR A 14 -17.32 -77.55 9.71
CA THR A 14 -17.79 -77.16 11.05
C THR A 14 -17.10 -77.98 12.13
N GLY A 15 -17.02 -77.44 13.35
CA GLY A 15 -16.86 -78.27 14.54
C GLY A 15 -18.11 -79.12 14.78
N LEU A 16 -17.93 -80.44 14.95
CA LEU A 16 -19.02 -81.39 15.21
C LEU A 16 -19.89 -80.94 16.41
N PRO A 17 -21.23 -80.97 16.30
CA PRO A 17 -22.11 -80.60 17.40
C PRO A 17 -21.95 -81.57 18.60
N GLY A 18 -22.03 -81.03 19.81
CA GLY A 18 -22.05 -81.83 21.05
C GLY A 18 -20.71 -82.06 21.75
N LYS A 19 -19.60 -81.46 21.31
CA LYS A 19 -18.37 -81.37 22.11
C LYS A 19 -17.82 -79.94 22.12
N SER A 20 -17.51 -79.43 23.32
CA SER A 20 -16.78 -78.18 23.49
C SER A 20 -15.43 -78.26 22.79
N GLY A 21 -15.31 -77.55 21.65
CA GLY A 21 -14.08 -77.48 20.89
C GLY A 21 -12.99 -76.82 21.73
N ARG A 22 -11.90 -77.54 22.00
CA ARG A 22 -10.71 -76.92 22.59
C ARG A 22 -10.23 -75.79 21.67
N ALA A 23 -10.05 -74.60 22.23
CA ALA A 23 -9.50 -73.46 21.52
C ALA A 23 -8.11 -73.78 20.93
N GLY A 24 -7.71 -73.06 19.88
CA GLY A 24 -6.36 -73.16 19.32
C GLY A 24 -6.11 -74.27 18.29
N ARG A 25 -7.14 -74.78 17.60
CA ARG A 25 -6.90 -75.56 16.36
C ARG A 25 -6.76 -74.61 15.16
N ILE A 26 -5.59 -74.67 14.52
CA ILE A 26 -5.34 -74.06 13.21
C ILE A 26 -5.98 -74.96 12.15
N TRP A 27 -6.79 -74.41 11.26
CA TRP A 27 -7.22 -75.11 10.05
C TRP A 27 -6.28 -74.76 8.89
N ARG A 28 -5.90 -75.76 8.09
CA ARG A 28 -5.06 -75.59 6.89
C ARG A 28 -5.67 -76.33 5.71
N GLY A 29 -5.77 -75.65 4.57
CA GLY A 29 -6.03 -76.24 3.27
C GLY A 29 -5.05 -75.69 2.26
N ALA A 30 -4.37 -76.60 1.56
CA ALA A 30 -3.52 -76.29 0.43
C ALA A 30 -3.91 -77.20 -0.73
N ASP A 31 -4.03 -76.64 -1.91
CA ASP A 31 -4.20 -77.40 -3.16
C ASP A 31 -3.10 -77.04 -4.17
N THR A 32 -2.80 -77.93 -5.12
CA THR A 32 -1.85 -77.62 -6.19
C THR A 32 -2.32 -76.54 -7.14
N ASP A 33 -3.64 -76.43 -7.35
CA ASP A 33 -4.23 -75.51 -8.33
C ASP A 33 -5.15 -74.51 -7.61
N SER A 34 -6.37 -74.29 -8.10
CA SER A 34 -7.34 -73.35 -7.52
C SER A 34 -8.08 -73.92 -6.30
N VAL A 35 -8.17 -73.14 -5.23
CA VAL A 35 -8.95 -73.46 -4.01
C VAL A 35 -10.28 -72.72 -4.02
N THR A 36 -11.39 -73.43 -3.78
CA THR A 36 -12.72 -72.80 -3.60
C THR A 36 -13.30 -73.12 -2.23
N VAL A 37 -13.51 -72.09 -1.40
CA VAL A 37 -14.34 -72.24 -0.19
C VAL A 37 -15.80 -72.21 -0.63
N GLY A 38 -16.54 -73.30 -0.38
CA GLY A 38 -17.85 -73.52 -0.97
C GLY A 38 -18.75 -74.40 -0.09
N THR A 39 -19.57 -75.25 -0.70
CA THR A 39 -20.54 -76.11 -0.01
C THR A 39 -20.24 -77.58 -0.26
N VAL A 40 -20.10 -78.38 0.82
CA VAL A 40 -19.85 -79.82 0.78
C VAL A 40 -20.93 -80.55 1.57
N GLY A 41 -21.98 -80.99 0.90
CA GLY A 41 -23.16 -81.57 1.58
C GLY A 41 -23.94 -80.51 2.35
N SER A 42 -24.24 -80.75 3.63
CA SER A 42 -25.01 -79.82 4.49
C SER A 42 -24.14 -78.71 5.11
N LEU A 43 -23.00 -78.38 4.51
CA LEU A 43 -21.92 -77.66 5.15
C LEU A 43 -21.35 -76.63 4.19
N SER A 44 -21.42 -75.35 4.57
CA SER A 44 -21.06 -74.19 3.75
C SER A 44 -19.97 -73.38 4.44
N GLY A 45 -18.87 -73.12 3.73
CA GLY A 45 -17.78 -72.29 4.22
C GLY A 45 -16.84 -72.95 5.23
N VAL A 46 -15.89 -72.18 5.76
CA VAL A 46 -14.92 -72.63 6.76
C VAL A 46 -15.11 -71.85 8.05
N SER A 47 -15.28 -72.53 9.18
CA SER A 47 -15.28 -71.82 10.47
C SER A 47 -14.61 -72.56 11.61
N THR A 48 -13.95 -71.78 12.46
CA THR A 48 -13.37 -72.18 13.74
C THR A 48 -14.08 -71.47 14.89
N ASN A 49 -13.68 -71.78 16.12
CA ASN A 49 -14.04 -71.01 17.30
C ASN A 49 -12.73 -70.57 17.97
N THR A 50 -12.36 -69.30 17.75
CA THR A 50 -11.09 -68.63 18.09
C THR A 50 -9.80 -69.25 17.50
N GLY A 51 -9.91 -69.99 16.39
CA GLY A 51 -8.76 -70.62 15.73
C GLY A 51 -8.37 -69.97 14.41
N ASN A 52 -7.07 -69.88 14.11
CA ASN A 52 -6.61 -69.36 12.82
C ASN A 52 -7.05 -70.26 11.64
N VAL A 53 -7.34 -69.64 10.51
CA VAL A 53 -7.63 -70.29 9.23
C VAL A 53 -6.52 -69.95 8.25
N THR A 54 -5.95 -70.96 7.58
CA THR A 54 -4.96 -70.77 6.51
C THR A 54 -5.42 -71.47 5.24
N LEU A 55 -5.64 -70.70 4.19
CA LEU A 55 -6.03 -71.14 2.85
C LEU A 55 -4.90 -70.81 1.87
N THR A 56 -4.45 -71.79 1.09
CA THR A 56 -3.34 -71.64 0.14
C THR A 56 -3.66 -72.29 -1.20
N ALA A 57 -3.75 -71.50 -2.27
CA ALA A 57 -3.66 -71.97 -3.65
C ALA A 57 -2.20 -71.93 -4.12
N LEU A 58 -1.78 -72.92 -4.89
CA LEU A 58 -0.42 -73.05 -5.44
C LEU A 58 -0.46 -72.96 -6.98
N ASN A 59 0.68 -73.16 -7.65
CA ASN A 59 0.85 -73.21 -9.12
C ASN A 59 -0.05 -72.26 -9.96
N ALA A 60 -0.07 -70.97 -9.62
CA ALA A 60 -0.89 -69.93 -10.25
C ALA A 60 -2.44 -70.08 -10.16
N GLY A 61 -2.95 -70.99 -9.33
CA GLY A 61 -4.38 -71.11 -9.04
C GLY A 61 -4.92 -69.97 -8.18
N ASP A 62 -6.18 -69.60 -8.43
CA ASP A 62 -6.92 -68.62 -7.64
C ASP A 62 -7.50 -69.22 -6.35
N LEU A 63 -7.64 -68.38 -5.32
CA LEU A 63 -8.34 -68.69 -4.08
C LEU A 63 -9.69 -67.94 -4.06
N THR A 64 -10.78 -68.67 -4.35
CA THR A 64 -12.14 -68.11 -4.41
C THR A 64 -12.92 -68.42 -3.13
N LEU A 65 -13.48 -67.40 -2.51
CA LEU A 65 -14.46 -67.52 -1.42
C LEU A 65 -15.87 -67.44 -2.02
N ALA A 66 -16.50 -68.59 -2.24
CA ALA A 66 -17.91 -68.68 -2.63
C ALA A 66 -18.85 -68.91 -1.44
N GLN A 67 -18.30 -69.17 -0.25
CA GLN A 67 -18.97 -69.23 1.05
C GLN A 67 -18.05 -68.65 2.15
N SER A 68 -18.63 -68.18 3.25
CA SER A 68 -17.92 -67.40 4.28
C SER A 68 -16.81 -68.14 5.04
N VAL A 69 -15.85 -67.37 5.54
CA VAL A 69 -14.73 -67.81 6.39
C VAL A 69 -14.79 -67.07 7.73
N SER A 70 -14.96 -67.76 8.85
CA SER A 70 -15.12 -67.13 10.17
C SER A 70 -14.25 -67.76 11.26
N THR A 71 -13.52 -66.95 12.04
CA THR A 71 -12.81 -67.42 13.25
C THR A 71 -13.68 -67.42 14.51
N ALA A 72 -14.94 -66.99 14.45
CA ALA A 72 -15.86 -66.84 15.59
C ALA A 72 -17.11 -67.72 15.53
N GLY A 73 -17.19 -68.65 14.58
CA GLY A 73 -18.39 -69.42 14.26
C GLY A 73 -19.20 -68.82 13.11
N PHE A 74 -19.95 -69.65 12.40
CA PHE A 74 -20.88 -69.19 11.37
C PHE A 74 -22.01 -68.35 11.98
N GLY A 75 -22.31 -67.19 11.38
CA GLY A 75 -23.33 -66.26 11.86
C GLY A 75 -22.88 -65.34 13.02
N ALA A 76 -21.60 -65.40 13.44
CA ALA A 76 -21.02 -64.35 14.26
C ALA A 76 -20.84 -63.06 13.43
N ALA A 77 -21.19 -61.90 13.99
CA ALA A 77 -21.07 -60.61 13.32
C ALA A 77 -19.65 -60.00 13.36
N SER A 78 -18.85 -60.39 14.36
CA SER A 78 -17.45 -60.00 14.54
C SER A 78 -16.69 -61.11 15.26
N ALA A 79 -15.36 -61.07 15.26
CA ALA A 79 -14.53 -62.05 15.93
C ALA A 79 -13.58 -61.44 16.97
N PRO A 80 -13.50 -61.99 18.21
CA PRO A 80 -12.66 -61.44 19.27
C PRO A 80 -11.20 -61.92 19.22
N SER A 81 -10.86 -62.83 18.29
CA SER A 81 -9.51 -63.36 18.08
C SER A 81 -9.44 -64.26 16.83
N GLY A 82 -8.23 -64.44 16.31
CA GLY A 82 -7.92 -65.41 15.26
C GLY A 82 -7.62 -64.75 13.91
N VAL A 83 -6.56 -65.24 13.26
CA VAL A 83 -6.09 -64.75 11.96
C VAL A 83 -6.64 -65.62 10.84
N VAL A 84 -7.23 -64.99 9.82
CA VAL A 84 -7.47 -65.58 8.50
C VAL A 84 -6.30 -65.22 7.60
N THR A 85 -5.64 -66.23 7.02
CA THR A 85 -4.53 -66.08 6.09
C THR A 85 -4.92 -66.68 4.74
N LEU A 86 -4.97 -65.84 3.71
CA LEU A 86 -5.36 -66.19 2.35
C LEU A 86 -4.13 -66.03 1.45
N THR A 87 -3.74 -67.09 0.73
CA THR A 87 -2.50 -67.11 -0.07
C THR A 87 -2.73 -67.68 -1.46
N ALA A 88 -2.41 -66.90 -2.49
CA ALA A 88 -2.37 -67.29 -3.91
C ALA A 88 -1.03 -66.87 -4.54
N SER A 89 0.06 -67.08 -3.79
CA SER A 89 1.39 -66.51 -4.04
C SER A 89 2.15 -67.07 -5.25
N ALA A 90 1.58 -68.03 -5.97
CA ALA A 90 2.22 -68.71 -7.10
C ALA A 90 1.77 -68.19 -8.48
N GLY A 91 0.94 -67.14 -8.53
CA GLY A 91 0.43 -66.56 -9.79
C GLY A 91 -1.08 -66.33 -9.85
N GLY A 92 -1.80 -66.44 -8.72
CA GLY A 92 -3.25 -66.32 -8.65
C GLY A 92 -3.74 -65.10 -7.85
N ALA A 93 -5.06 -64.96 -7.78
CA ALA A 93 -5.83 -63.96 -7.07
C ALA A 93 -6.51 -64.52 -5.79
N VAL A 94 -7.00 -63.61 -4.93
CA VAL A 94 -7.93 -63.93 -3.83
C VAL A 94 -9.22 -63.14 -4.02
N ASN A 95 -10.36 -63.82 -4.24
CA ASN A 95 -11.61 -63.18 -4.64
C ASN A 95 -12.84 -63.69 -3.87
N GLU A 96 -13.75 -62.78 -3.52
CA GLU A 96 -15.07 -63.09 -2.94
C GLU A 96 -16.17 -63.17 -4.00
N THR A 97 -17.10 -64.11 -3.82
CA THR A 97 -18.26 -64.31 -4.69
C THR A 97 -19.50 -64.70 -3.86
N GLY A 98 -20.70 -64.45 -4.40
CA GLY A 98 -21.96 -64.92 -3.80
C GLY A 98 -22.33 -64.35 -2.43
N GLY A 99 -21.68 -63.26 -1.98
CA GLY A 99 -21.87 -62.70 -0.62
C GLY A 99 -21.17 -63.50 0.48
N ALA A 100 -20.19 -64.35 0.13
CA ALA A 100 -19.23 -64.88 1.11
C ALA A 100 -18.60 -63.74 1.91
N ALA A 101 -18.32 -63.97 3.19
CA ALA A 101 -17.71 -62.96 4.06
C ALA A 101 -16.55 -63.52 4.89
N VAL A 102 -15.52 -62.71 5.13
CA VAL A 102 -14.46 -62.95 6.11
C VAL A 102 -14.81 -62.26 7.44
N VAL A 103 -14.92 -63.05 8.52
CA VAL A 103 -15.14 -62.54 9.89
C VAL A 103 -13.99 -63.00 10.79
N ALA A 104 -13.12 -62.06 11.19
CA ALA A 104 -11.84 -62.36 11.84
C ALA A 104 -11.38 -61.25 12.81
N ASP A 105 -10.40 -61.53 13.66
CA ASP A 105 -9.66 -60.45 14.33
C ASP A 105 -8.66 -59.82 13.34
N GLN A 106 -8.06 -60.66 12.48
CA GLN A 106 -7.05 -60.22 11.53
C GLN A 106 -7.18 -60.95 10.20
N LEU A 107 -7.02 -60.23 9.09
CA LEU A 107 -6.98 -60.76 7.73
C LEU A 107 -5.63 -60.44 7.08
N ALA A 108 -4.92 -61.48 6.67
CA ALA A 108 -3.65 -61.41 5.94
C ALA A 108 -3.81 -62.00 4.53
N VAL A 109 -3.67 -61.17 3.49
CA VAL A 109 -3.83 -61.58 2.07
C VAL A 109 -2.50 -61.52 1.33
N THR A 110 -2.06 -62.62 0.70
CA THR A 110 -0.89 -62.63 -0.18
C THR A 110 -1.26 -63.19 -1.55
N ALA A 111 -1.06 -62.41 -2.62
CA ALA A 111 -1.41 -62.82 -3.98
C ALA A 111 -0.37 -62.34 -5.00
N VAL A 112 -0.54 -62.77 -6.25
CA VAL A 112 0.18 -62.20 -7.39
C VAL A 112 -0.76 -61.33 -8.22
N ASN A 113 -1.98 -61.79 -8.48
CA ASN A 113 -2.95 -61.09 -9.32
C ASN A 113 -3.89 -60.18 -8.50
N ALA A 114 -4.62 -59.31 -9.20
CA ALA A 114 -5.62 -58.43 -8.60
C ALA A 114 -6.64 -59.24 -7.78
N SER A 115 -6.98 -58.76 -6.59
CA SER A 115 -7.71 -59.51 -5.55
C SER A 115 -8.79 -58.65 -4.90
N SER A 116 -10.02 -59.15 -4.85
CA SER A 116 -11.22 -58.38 -4.47
C SER A 116 -12.03 -59.09 -3.38
N LEU A 117 -12.04 -58.50 -2.18
CA LEU A 117 -12.81 -58.95 -1.01
C LEU A 117 -13.77 -57.83 -0.57
N THR A 118 -14.76 -57.57 -1.41
CA THR A 118 -15.68 -56.41 -1.32
C THR A 118 -17.07 -56.80 -0.81
N SER A 119 -17.19 -57.86 -0.02
CA SER A 119 -18.44 -58.26 0.60
C SER A 119 -18.83 -57.34 1.75
N SER A 120 -20.03 -56.77 1.72
CA SER A 120 -20.55 -55.90 2.79
C SER A 120 -20.90 -56.65 4.10
N GLY A 121 -20.57 -57.95 4.20
CA GLY A 121 -20.67 -58.75 5.41
C GLY A 121 -19.32 -59.07 6.05
N ASN A 122 -18.21 -58.60 5.47
CA ASN A 122 -16.88 -58.73 6.03
C ASN A 122 -16.76 -57.95 7.34
N ASN A 123 -16.01 -58.47 8.31
CA ASN A 123 -15.73 -57.78 9.56
C ASN A 123 -14.38 -58.24 10.12
N VAL A 124 -13.35 -57.40 9.99
CA VAL A 124 -12.00 -57.70 10.50
C VAL A 124 -11.40 -56.51 11.24
N ALA A 125 -10.93 -56.71 12.48
CA ALA A 125 -10.35 -55.62 13.25
C ALA A 125 -8.99 -55.14 12.70
N VAL A 126 -8.25 -55.99 11.98
CA VAL A 126 -6.96 -55.67 11.35
C VAL A 126 -6.82 -56.26 9.96
N LEU A 127 -6.42 -55.44 8.99
CA LEU A 127 -6.11 -55.84 7.62
C LEU A 127 -4.62 -55.68 7.31
N ALA A 128 -4.04 -56.65 6.60
CA ALA A 128 -2.76 -56.49 5.90
C ALA A 128 -2.78 -57.30 4.59
N ALA A 129 -2.18 -56.77 3.52
CA ALA A 129 -2.20 -57.38 2.20
C ALA A 129 -0.91 -57.14 1.39
N ASN A 130 -0.57 -58.09 0.52
CA ASN A 130 0.60 -58.01 -0.37
C ASN A 130 0.28 -58.61 -1.74
N LEU A 131 0.22 -57.78 -2.78
CA LEU A 131 0.00 -58.17 -4.17
C LEU A 131 1.24 -57.86 -5.00
N SER A 132 1.93 -58.91 -5.44
CA SER A 132 3.28 -58.81 -6.01
C SER A 132 3.34 -58.62 -7.53
N GLY A 133 2.26 -58.96 -8.26
CA GLY A 133 2.19 -58.79 -9.72
C GLY A 133 2.03 -57.33 -10.15
N ALA A 134 2.64 -56.96 -11.27
CA ALA A 134 2.55 -55.60 -11.79
C ALA A 134 1.10 -55.25 -12.21
N GLY A 135 0.59 -54.11 -11.74
CA GLY A 135 -0.78 -53.66 -11.93
C GLY A 135 -1.83 -54.39 -11.07
N ALA A 136 -1.43 -55.31 -10.18
CA ALA A 136 -2.36 -56.11 -9.38
C ALA A 136 -3.05 -55.25 -8.31
N ALA A 137 -4.30 -54.85 -8.57
CA ALA A 137 -5.10 -54.04 -7.65
C ALA A 137 -5.70 -54.84 -6.49
N PHE A 138 -5.82 -54.22 -5.32
CA PHE A 138 -6.44 -54.79 -4.13
C PHE A 138 -7.68 -54.00 -3.73
N SER A 139 -8.79 -54.68 -3.48
CA SER A 139 -10.03 -54.06 -2.99
C SER A 139 -10.54 -54.81 -1.76
N TYR A 140 -10.79 -54.08 -0.67
CA TYR A 140 -11.39 -54.59 0.55
C TYR A 140 -12.53 -53.70 1.03
N THR A 141 -13.63 -54.32 1.45
CA THR A 141 -14.75 -53.65 2.12
C THR A 141 -14.98 -54.32 3.46
N ASP A 142 -15.23 -53.53 4.50
CA ASP A 142 -15.64 -53.98 5.83
C ASP A 142 -17.04 -53.44 6.19
N ALA A 143 -17.79 -54.16 7.02
CA ALA A 143 -19.11 -53.77 7.49
C ALA A 143 -19.07 -52.71 8.63
N ASP A 144 -17.92 -52.51 9.27
CA ASP A 144 -17.72 -51.63 10.42
C ASP A 144 -16.31 -50.99 10.37
N SER A 145 -15.82 -50.41 11.49
CA SER A 145 -14.47 -49.88 11.62
C SER A 145 -13.38 -50.94 11.51
N PHE A 146 -12.31 -50.66 10.78
CA PHE A 146 -11.11 -51.50 10.72
C PHE A 146 -9.83 -50.67 10.63
N LYS A 147 -8.68 -51.33 10.81
CA LYS A 147 -7.39 -50.70 10.55
C LYS A 147 -6.49 -51.50 9.61
N VAL A 148 -5.78 -50.77 8.74
CA VAL A 148 -4.56 -51.30 8.12
C VAL A 148 -3.50 -51.42 9.21
N GLY A 149 -2.95 -52.61 9.40
CA GLY A 149 -2.07 -52.92 10.53
C GLY A 149 -1.16 -54.10 10.26
N THR A 150 -0.77 -54.81 11.31
CA THR A 150 -0.02 -56.07 11.19
C THR A 150 -0.97 -57.25 11.36
N ALA A 151 -1.09 -58.10 10.32
CA ALA A 151 -1.90 -59.31 10.35
C ALA A 151 -1.05 -60.52 9.93
N GLY A 152 -0.97 -61.52 10.80
CA GLY A 152 -0.10 -62.69 10.59
C GLY A 152 1.38 -62.29 10.49
N SER A 153 1.95 -62.35 9.28
CA SER A 153 3.32 -61.93 8.97
C SER A 153 3.41 -60.74 8.00
N LEU A 154 2.28 -60.12 7.66
CA LEU A 154 2.22 -58.91 6.83
C LEU A 154 2.01 -57.67 7.72
N SER A 155 2.53 -56.52 7.28
CA SER A 155 2.37 -55.24 7.98
C SER A 155 2.11 -54.14 6.96
N GLY A 156 0.90 -53.58 6.98
CA GLY A 156 0.42 -52.67 5.95
C GLY A 156 -0.30 -53.36 4.79
N VAL A 157 -0.75 -52.56 3.84
CA VAL A 157 -1.31 -53.02 2.55
C VAL A 157 -0.37 -52.58 1.44
N SER A 158 0.00 -53.48 0.54
CA SER A 158 0.81 -53.10 -0.61
C SER A 158 0.49 -53.86 -1.88
N THR A 159 0.61 -53.14 -2.99
CA THR A 159 0.49 -53.60 -4.37
C THR A 159 1.73 -53.17 -5.16
N ASN A 160 1.91 -53.73 -6.35
CA ASN A 160 2.98 -53.37 -7.28
C ASN A 160 2.36 -52.67 -8.50
N ALA A 161 2.34 -51.33 -8.51
CA ALA A 161 1.66 -50.46 -9.49
C ALA A 161 0.13 -50.64 -9.63
N GLY A 162 -0.51 -51.50 -8.84
CA GLY A 162 -1.96 -51.68 -8.80
C GLY A 162 -2.66 -50.75 -7.81
N ASN A 163 -3.91 -50.39 -8.06
CA ASN A 163 -4.69 -49.56 -7.13
C ASN A 163 -4.98 -50.29 -5.80
N VAL A 164 -5.19 -49.51 -4.73
CA VAL A 164 -5.69 -50.01 -3.43
C VAL A 164 -7.01 -49.31 -3.13
N THR A 165 -8.06 -50.07 -2.83
CA THR A 165 -9.38 -49.54 -2.44
C THR A 165 -9.79 -50.14 -1.11
N LEU A 166 -10.04 -49.28 -0.12
CA LEU A 166 -10.37 -49.66 1.25
C LEU A 166 -11.64 -48.93 1.68
N THR A 167 -12.73 -49.66 1.93
CA THR A 167 -14.04 -49.11 2.29
C THR A 167 -14.47 -49.61 3.67
N ALA A 168 -14.75 -48.71 4.60
CA ALA A 168 -15.44 -48.99 5.86
C ALA A 168 -16.92 -48.56 5.76
N LEU A 169 -17.83 -49.47 6.09
CA LEU A 169 -19.28 -49.22 6.06
C LEU A 169 -19.82 -48.86 7.45
N GLY A 170 -21.12 -48.53 7.50
CA GLY A 170 -21.78 -48.07 8.73
C GLY A 170 -21.13 -46.80 9.26
N THR A 171 -21.02 -46.68 10.58
CA THR A 171 -20.27 -45.60 11.25
C THR A 171 -18.80 -45.96 11.47
N GLY A 172 -18.24 -46.82 10.62
CA GLY A 172 -16.91 -47.40 10.79
C GLY A 172 -15.78 -46.45 10.37
N ASP A 173 -14.87 -46.15 11.30
CA ASP A 173 -13.61 -45.45 10.98
C ASP A 173 -12.61 -46.38 10.27
N LEU A 174 -11.91 -45.83 9.27
CA LEU A 174 -10.78 -46.47 8.59
C LEU A 174 -9.46 -45.90 9.14
N THR A 175 -8.73 -46.70 9.92
CA THR A 175 -7.45 -46.27 10.52
C THR A 175 -6.24 -46.86 9.78
N LEU A 176 -5.26 -46.04 9.42
CA LEU A 176 -3.96 -46.49 8.96
C LEU A 176 -3.00 -46.53 10.14
N ALA A 177 -2.73 -47.74 10.67
CA ALA A 177 -1.72 -47.97 11.71
C ALA A 177 -0.42 -48.60 11.16
N GLN A 178 -0.42 -48.92 9.86
CA GLN A 178 0.72 -49.32 9.04
C GLN A 178 0.51 -48.78 7.62
N SER A 179 1.59 -48.69 6.83
CA SER A 179 1.59 -48.03 5.52
C SER A 179 0.68 -48.68 4.47
N VAL A 180 0.25 -47.87 3.50
CA VAL A 180 -0.45 -48.28 2.28
C VAL A 180 0.41 -47.85 1.09
N SER A 181 0.98 -48.79 0.34
CA SER A 181 1.94 -48.48 -0.75
C SER A 181 1.58 -49.18 -2.07
N THR A 182 1.42 -48.40 -3.15
CA THR A 182 1.26 -48.93 -4.52
C THR A 182 2.58 -49.20 -5.23
N ALA A 183 3.73 -49.06 -4.55
CA ALA A 183 5.06 -49.31 -5.09
C ALA A 183 5.83 -50.43 -4.37
N GLY A 184 5.13 -51.30 -3.64
CA GLY A 184 5.74 -52.30 -2.76
C GLY A 184 6.09 -51.76 -1.36
N PHE A 185 6.29 -52.67 -0.40
CA PHE A 185 6.69 -52.31 0.96
C PHE A 185 8.08 -51.66 1.00
N GLY A 186 8.21 -50.57 1.76
CA GLY A 186 9.47 -49.85 1.93
C GLY A 186 9.84 -48.90 0.79
N ALA A 187 9.02 -48.81 -0.26
CA ALA A 187 9.12 -47.74 -1.25
C ALA A 187 8.78 -46.38 -0.62
N THR A 188 9.44 -45.32 -1.08
CA THR A 188 9.26 -43.93 -0.61
C THR A 188 8.61 -43.00 -1.64
N SER A 189 8.24 -43.54 -2.80
CA SER A 189 7.52 -42.87 -3.90
C SER A 189 6.88 -43.95 -4.77
N ALA A 190 5.81 -43.60 -5.50
CA ALA A 190 5.18 -44.49 -6.47
C ALA A 190 5.00 -43.79 -7.83
N PRO A 191 5.33 -44.44 -8.96
CA PRO A 191 5.20 -43.84 -10.30
C PRO A 191 3.80 -44.02 -10.92
N SER A 192 2.91 -44.77 -10.24
CA SER A 192 1.58 -45.13 -10.71
C SER A 192 0.79 -45.82 -9.59
N GLY A 193 -0.54 -45.64 -9.59
CA GLY A 193 -1.47 -46.36 -8.72
C GLY A 193 -2.23 -45.42 -7.78
N ILE A 194 -3.53 -45.65 -7.66
CA ILE A 194 -4.45 -44.86 -6.83
C ILE A 194 -4.68 -45.59 -5.50
N VAL A 195 -4.56 -44.87 -4.40
CA VAL A 195 -5.11 -45.27 -3.09
C VAL A 195 -6.46 -44.58 -2.90
N SER A 196 -7.50 -45.36 -2.65
CA SER A 196 -8.86 -44.87 -2.38
C SER A 196 -9.29 -45.31 -0.99
N LEU A 197 -9.51 -44.35 -0.10
CA LEU A 197 -9.93 -44.54 1.28
C LEU A 197 -11.36 -44.01 1.46
N ASP A 198 -12.29 -44.88 1.83
CA ASP A 198 -13.72 -44.59 1.85
C ASP A 198 -14.35 -44.96 3.20
N ALA A 199 -14.81 -43.96 3.93
CA ALA A 199 -15.64 -44.07 5.13
C ALA A 199 -16.95 -43.26 4.97
N SER A 200 -17.41 -43.10 3.72
CA SER A 200 -18.57 -42.27 3.33
C SER A 200 -19.91 -42.68 3.95
N ALA A 201 -19.99 -43.89 4.52
CA ALA A 201 -21.19 -44.37 5.20
C ALA A 201 -21.43 -43.72 6.58
N GLY A 202 -20.40 -43.13 7.21
CA GLY A 202 -20.52 -42.53 8.55
C GLY A 202 -19.25 -42.41 9.40
N GLY A 203 -18.06 -42.73 8.87
CA GLY A 203 -16.79 -42.76 9.60
C GLY A 203 -15.81 -41.66 9.20
N ALA A 204 -14.61 -41.72 9.79
CA ALA A 204 -13.42 -40.94 9.48
C ALA A 204 -12.33 -41.79 8.80
N VAL A 205 -11.33 -41.14 8.21
CA VAL A 205 -10.09 -41.75 7.72
C VAL A 205 -8.89 -41.14 8.47
N ASN A 206 -8.11 -41.94 9.21
CA ASN A 206 -7.10 -41.41 10.14
C ASN A 206 -5.77 -42.19 10.11
N GLU A 207 -4.64 -41.49 10.11
CA GLU A 207 -3.30 -42.07 10.29
C GLU A 207 -2.85 -42.13 11.75
N THR A 208 -2.10 -43.18 12.09
CA THR A 208 -1.51 -43.41 13.40
C THR A 208 -0.14 -44.09 13.26
N GLY A 209 0.73 -43.92 14.27
CA GLY A 209 1.97 -44.69 14.39
C GLY A 209 3.06 -44.43 13.34
N GLY A 210 2.92 -43.40 12.50
CA GLY A 210 3.83 -43.13 11.39
C GLY A 210 3.61 -44.01 10.16
N ALA A 211 2.41 -44.58 9.99
CA ALA A 211 1.96 -45.13 8.72
C ALA A 211 2.16 -44.12 7.59
N ALA A 212 2.49 -44.59 6.38
CA ALA A 212 2.65 -43.74 5.20
C ALA A 212 1.76 -44.21 4.04
N ILE A 213 1.11 -43.27 3.36
CA ILE A 213 0.48 -43.49 2.04
C ILE A 213 1.53 -43.18 0.98
N VAL A 214 1.84 -44.16 0.12
CA VAL A 214 2.80 -44.01 -0.98
C VAL A 214 2.11 -44.40 -2.28
N ALA A 215 1.73 -43.41 -3.08
CA ALA A 215 0.90 -43.59 -4.27
C ALA A 215 1.23 -42.56 -5.36
N ASP A 216 0.71 -42.77 -6.58
CA ASP A 216 0.64 -41.67 -7.56
C ASP A 216 -0.47 -40.71 -7.14
N GLN A 217 -1.61 -41.26 -6.69
CA GLN A 217 -2.81 -40.47 -6.37
C GLN A 217 -3.54 -40.99 -5.14
N LEU A 218 -4.18 -40.08 -4.41
CA LEU A 218 -5.00 -40.38 -3.23
C LEU A 218 -6.41 -39.78 -3.35
N ALA A 219 -7.42 -40.62 -3.21
CA ALA A 219 -8.81 -40.23 -3.05
C ALA A 219 -9.28 -40.55 -1.62
N VAL A 220 -9.85 -39.56 -0.92
CA VAL A 220 -10.41 -39.74 0.43
C VAL A 220 -11.87 -39.31 0.46
N THR A 221 -12.79 -40.21 0.83
CA THR A 221 -14.20 -39.84 1.10
C THR A 221 -14.56 -40.25 2.52
N ALA A 222 -15.11 -39.34 3.31
CA ALA A 222 -15.55 -39.65 4.67
C ALA A 222 -16.71 -38.74 5.11
N VAL A 223 -17.35 -39.08 6.23
CA VAL A 223 -18.34 -38.21 6.88
C VAL A 223 -17.68 -37.39 7.98
N ASN A 224 -16.83 -38.01 8.79
CA ASN A 224 -16.23 -37.41 9.98
C ASN A 224 -14.86 -36.79 9.69
N ALA A 225 -14.39 -35.95 10.62
CA ALA A 225 -13.09 -35.29 10.53
C ALA A 225 -11.95 -36.31 10.39
N SER A 226 -11.05 -36.08 9.43
CA SER A 226 -10.08 -37.07 8.93
C SER A 226 -8.68 -36.47 8.86
N SER A 227 -7.66 -37.20 9.30
CA SER A 227 -6.29 -36.68 9.51
C SER A 227 -5.21 -37.65 9.00
N LEU A 228 -4.51 -37.24 7.96
CA LEU A 228 -3.47 -37.99 7.24
C LEU A 228 -2.17 -37.18 7.22
N THR A 229 -1.60 -36.98 8.41
CA THR A 229 -0.52 -36.01 8.68
C THR A 229 0.82 -36.68 8.95
N SER A 230 1.12 -37.80 8.28
CA SER A 230 2.42 -38.47 8.36
C SER A 230 3.44 -37.84 7.41
N ASN A 231 4.59 -37.39 7.94
CA ASN A 231 5.69 -36.84 7.12
C ASN A 231 6.32 -37.83 6.13
N GLY A 232 5.92 -39.11 6.17
CA GLY A 232 6.33 -40.15 5.22
C GLY A 232 5.39 -40.33 4.02
N ASN A 233 4.24 -39.64 4.00
CA ASN A 233 3.28 -39.67 2.91
C ASN A 233 3.88 -39.08 1.62
N ASN A 234 3.60 -39.70 0.48
CA ASN A 234 4.04 -39.22 -0.83
C ASN A 234 3.00 -39.58 -1.89
N VAL A 235 2.26 -38.57 -2.36
CA VAL A 235 1.29 -38.66 -3.47
C VAL A 235 1.40 -37.45 -4.38
N ALA A 236 1.47 -37.67 -5.70
CA ALA A 236 1.55 -36.58 -6.65
C ALA A 236 0.23 -35.80 -6.77
N VAL A 237 -0.91 -36.49 -6.66
CA VAL A 237 -2.25 -35.90 -6.77
C VAL A 237 -3.18 -36.32 -5.61
N LEU A 238 -3.86 -35.35 -5.02
CA LEU A 238 -4.83 -35.53 -3.94
C LEU A 238 -6.21 -34.99 -4.34
N ALA A 239 -7.26 -35.73 -4.00
CA ALA A 239 -8.63 -35.25 -3.95
C ALA A 239 -9.36 -35.81 -2.71
N ALA A 240 -10.22 -35.01 -2.07
CA ALA A 240 -10.89 -35.41 -0.83
C ALA A 240 -12.29 -34.80 -0.66
N ASN A 241 -13.19 -35.51 0.03
CA ASN A 241 -14.56 -35.05 0.30
C ASN A 241 -15.03 -35.46 1.71
N LEU A 242 -15.29 -34.46 2.55
CA LEU A 242 -15.68 -34.60 3.95
C LEU A 242 -17.09 -34.03 4.14
N SER A 243 -18.09 -34.91 4.14
CA SER A 243 -19.50 -34.51 3.97
C SER A 243 -20.21 -34.09 5.26
N GLY A 244 -19.73 -34.52 6.44
CA GLY A 244 -20.32 -34.17 7.72
C GLY A 244 -20.06 -32.72 8.12
N ALA A 245 -21.04 -32.09 8.77
CA ALA A 245 -20.94 -30.68 9.19
C ALA A 245 -19.81 -30.49 10.22
N GLY A 246 -18.89 -29.58 9.94
CA GLY A 246 -17.69 -29.31 10.73
C GLY A 246 -16.56 -30.33 10.54
N ALA A 247 -16.68 -31.31 9.64
CA ALA A 247 -15.67 -32.34 9.41
C ALA A 247 -14.40 -31.74 8.79
N ALA A 248 -13.37 -31.56 9.61
CA ALA A 248 -12.08 -31.05 9.16
C ALA A 248 -11.26 -32.11 8.41
N PHE A 249 -10.44 -31.68 7.47
CA PHE A 249 -9.48 -32.52 6.75
C PHE A 249 -8.05 -32.03 6.97
N ARG A 250 -7.12 -32.96 7.18
CA ARG A 250 -5.68 -32.65 7.20
C ARG A 250 -4.90 -33.64 6.36
N TYR A 251 -4.04 -33.13 5.49
CA TYR A 251 -3.07 -33.92 4.74
C TYR A 251 -1.68 -33.29 4.79
N THR A 252 -0.66 -34.11 5.01
CA THR A 252 0.76 -33.73 4.88
C THR A 252 1.39 -34.61 3.81
N ASP A 253 2.12 -34.01 2.87
CA ASP A 253 3.02 -34.72 1.96
C ASP A 253 4.50 -34.47 2.32
N THR A 254 5.37 -35.43 2.02
CA THR A 254 6.82 -35.34 2.18
C THR A 254 7.50 -34.44 1.13
N ASN A 255 6.82 -34.15 0.01
CA ASN A 255 7.31 -33.36 -1.12
C ASN A 255 6.21 -32.50 -1.78
N SER A 256 6.30 -32.22 -3.09
CA SER A 256 5.28 -31.45 -3.84
C SER A 256 3.94 -32.16 -3.86
N LEU A 257 2.85 -31.41 -3.76
CA LEU A 257 1.48 -31.92 -3.72
C LEU A 257 0.59 -31.19 -4.72
N THR A 258 -0.14 -31.92 -5.56
CA THR A 258 -1.17 -31.33 -6.43
C THR A 258 -2.57 -31.64 -5.89
N VAL A 259 -3.36 -30.62 -5.57
CA VAL A 259 -4.81 -30.80 -5.43
C VAL A 259 -5.40 -30.91 -6.84
N GLY A 260 -5.99 -32.05 -7.17
CA GLY A 260 -6.40 -32.37 -8.55
C GLY A 260 -7.65 -33.24 -8.63
N THR A 261 -7.80 -33.96 -9.73
CA THR A 261 -8.89 -34.94 -9.92
C THR A 261 -8.35 -36.34 -9.69
N VAL A 262 -8.95 -37.09 -8.75
CA VAL A 262 -8.59 -38.48 -8.45
C VAL A 262 -9.85 -39.33 -8.42
N ALA A 263 -9.88 -40.39 -9.24
CA ALA A 263 -11.07 -41.20 -9.51
C ALA A 263 -12.28 -40.33 -9.91
N SER A 264 -13.27 -40.16 -9.02
CA SER A 264 -14.47 -39.32 -9.22
C SER A 264 -14.50 -38.06 -8.35
N LEU A 265 -13.46 -37.79 -7.57
CA LEU A 265 -13.31 -36.57 -6.77
C LEU A 265 -12.49 -35.54 -7.54
N SER A 266 -12.85 -34.26 -7.42
CA SER A 266 -12.16 -33.16 -8.10
C SER A 266 -11.94 -32.01 -7.14
N GLY A 267 -10.71 -31.90 -6.62
CA GLY A 267 -10.34 -30.97 -5.56
C GLY A 267 -10.47 -31.55 -4.15
N VAL A 268 -10.33 -30.68 -3.15
CA VAL A 268 -10.49 -31.02 -1.73
C VAL A 268 -11.66 -30.23 -1.16
N SER A 269 -12.62 -30.92 -0.57
CA SER A 269 -13.82 -30.29 -0.01
C SER A 269 -14.14 -30.79 1.40
N SER A 270 -14.58 -29.85 2.25
CA SER A 270 -15.27 -30.12 3.52
C SER A 270 -16.62 -29.39 3.57
N ASN A 271 -17.43 -29.73 4.57
CA ASN A 271 -18.69 -29.06 4.89
C ASN A 271 -18.51 -28.25 6.19
N ALA A 272 -18.14 -26.98 6.08
CA ALA A 272 -17.80 -26.03 7.16
C ALA A 272 -16.62 -26.40 8.09
N GLY A 273 -15.99 -27.58 7.91
CA GLY A 273 -14.77 -27.97 8.64
C GLY A 273 -13.51 -27.37 8.01
N ASN A 274 -12.45 -27.18 8.80
CA ASN A 274 -11.19 -26.64 8.28
C ASN A 274 -10.47 -27.64 7.36
N VAL A 275 -9.77 -27.13 6.35
CA VAL A 275 -8.87 -27.91 5.48
C VAL A 275 -7.44 -27.45 5.72
N THR A 276 -6.53 -28.38 6.03
CA THR A 276 -5.09 -28.11 6.13
C THR A 276 -4.32 -29.01 5.17
N LEU A 277 -3.55 -28.40 4.27
CA LEU A 277 -2.69 -29.09 3.30
C LEU A 277 -1.25 -28.59 3.48
N THR A 278 -0.34 -29.51 3.80
CA THR A 278 1.09 -29.22 3.98
C THR A 278 1.92 -29.97 2.94
N ALA A 279 2.79 -29.26 2.22
CA ALA A 279 3.85 -29.80 1.38
C ALA A 279 5.21 -29.60 2.08
N LEU A 280 5.97 -30.68 2.28
CA LEU A 280 7.26 -30.65 2.96
C LEU A 280 8.45 -30.60 1.98
N GLY A 281 9.65 -30.42 2.55
CA GLY A 281 10.87 -30.26 1.76
C GLY A 281 10.83 -29.01 0.87
N THR A 282 11.36 -29.12 -0.33
CA THR A 282 11.25 -28.08 -1.38
C THR A 282 10.01 -28.25 -2.26
N GLY A 283 8.97 -28.89 -1.72
CA GLY A 283 7.75 -29.24 -2.45
C GLY A 283 6.78 -28.07 -2.60
N ASP A 284 6.37 -27.78 -3.83
CA ASP A 284 5.32 -26.81 -4.13
C ASP A 284 3.92 -27.43 -3.92
N LEU A 285 2.99 -26.62 -3.41
CA LEU A 285 1.57 -26.98 -3.27
C LEU A 285 0.78 -26.36 -4.42
N THR A 286 0.39 -27.19 -5.40
CA THR A 286 -0.31 -26.74 -6.61
C THR A 286 -1.80 -27.03 -6.51
N LEU A 287 -2.64 -26.01 -6.70
CA LEU A 287 -4.08 -26.16 -6.86
C LEU A 287 -4.42 -26.27 -8.34
N ALA A 288 -4.61 -27.49 -8.83
CA ALA A 288 -5.15 -27.77 -10.17
C ALA A 288 -6.66 -28.03 -10.17
N GLN A 289 -7.24 -28.21 -8.98
CA GLN A 289 -8.67 -28.21 -8.68
C GLN A 289 -8.92 -27.47 -7.35
N SER A 290 -10.16 -27.03 -7.12
CA SER A 290 -10.52 -26.13 -6.01
C SER A 290 -10.36 -26.74 -4.61
N VAL A 291 -10.17 -25.87 -3.61
CA VAL A 291 -10.20 -26.19 -2.18
C VAL A 291 -11.36 -25.44 -1.53
N SER A 292 -12.35 -26.17 -0.99
CA SER A 292 -13.60 -25.59 -0.48
C SER A 292 -13.92 -26.02 0.95
N THR A 293 -14.36 -25.07 1.79
CA THR A 293 -15.00 -25.37 3.09
C THR A 293 -16.52 -25.25 3.04
N ALA A 294 -17.13 -25.17 1.85
CA ALA A 294 -18.59 -25.07 1.66
C ALA A 294 -19.21 -26.19 0.81
N GLY A 295 -18.45 -27.24 0.50
CA GLY A 295 -18.85 -28.28 -0.45
C GLY A 295 -18.32 -28.04 -1.87
N PHE A 296 -18.27 -29.09 -2.70
CA PHE A 296 -17.92 -28.96 -4.11
C PHE A 296 -18.94 -28.10 -4.86
N GLY A 297 -18.45 -27.22 -5.74
CA GLY A 297 -19.29 -26.34 -6.56
C GLY A 297 -19.93 -25.17 -5.81
N ALA A 298 -19.67 -25.01 -4.50
CA ALA A 298 -20.00 -23.79 -3.77
C ALA A 298 -19.08 -22.64 -4.22
N THR A 299 -19.64 -21.43 -4.35
CA THR A 299 -18.93 -20.21 -4.79
C THR A 299 -18.69 -19.21 -3.65
N SER A 300 -19.06 -19.55 -2.43
CA SER A 300 -18.79 -18.78 -1.21
C SER A 300 -18.89 -19.69 0.01
N ALA A 301 -18.13 -19.38 1.07
CA ALA A 301 -18.17 -20.12 2.34
C ALA A 301 -18.30 -19.16 3.54
N PRO A 302 -19.36 -19.26 4.36
CA PRO A 302 -19.53 -18.39 5.52
C PRO A 302 -18.63 -18.76 6.71
N SER A 303 -17.92 -19.89 6.64
CA SER A 303 -17.10 -20.43 7.73
C SER A 303 -16.12 -21.50 7.24
N GLY A 304 -15.27 -21.98 8.15
CA GLY A 304 -14.16 -22.89 7.85
C GLY A 304 -12.89 -22.12 7.45
N VAL A 305 -11.74 -22.69 7.81
CA VAL A 305 -10.42 -22.16 7.46
C VAL A 305 -9.74 -23.09 6.46
N VAL A 306 -9.22 -22.55 5.37
CA VAL A 306 -8.23 -23.22 4.52
C VAL A 306 -6.84 -22.80 4.98
N THR A 307 -5.94 -23.77 5.11
CA THR A 307 -4.53 -23.55 5.45
C THR A 307 -3.66 -24.25 4.42
N LEU A 308 -2.88 -23.47 3.68
CA LEU A 308 -1.97 -23.93 2.63
C LEU A 308 -0.53 -23.67 3.10
N ASP A 309 0.24 -24.74 3.32
CA ASP A 309 1.53 -24.68 3.98
C ASP A 309 2.63 -25.35 3.12
N ALA A 310 3.47 -24.52 2.50
CA ALA A 310 4.70 -24.92 1.83
C ALA A 310 5.94 -24.34 2.54
N SER A 311 5.83 -24.07 3.84
CA SER A 311 6.83 -23.36 4.65
C SER A 311 8.19 -24.06 4.77
N ALA A 312 8.28 -25.33 4.38
CA ALA A 312 9.52 -26.11 4.37
C ALA A 312 10.49 -25.73 3.23
N GLY A 313 10.00 -25.08 2.15
CA GLY A 313 10.84 -24.76 0.97
C GLY A 313 10.12 -24.55 -0.36
N GLY A 314 8.79 -24.51 -0.39
CA GLY A 314 7.98 -24.45 -1.61
C GLY A 314 7.16 -23.16 -1.79
N ALA A 315 6.45 -23.10 -2.91
CA ALA A 315 5.41 -22.13 -3.26
C ALA A 315 4.00 -22.70 -3.03
N VAL A 316 2.99 -21.84 -3.10
CA VAL A 316 1.58 -22.24 -3.29
C VAL A 316 1.06 -21.58 -4.57
N ASN A 317 0.47 -22.33 -5.51
CA ASN A 317 0.09 -21.80 -6.83
C ASN A 317 -1.23 -22.38 -7.37
N GLU A 318 -2.09 -21.51 -7.92
CA GLU A 318 -3.31 -21.88 -8.64
C GLU A 318 -3.07 -22.12 -10.14
N THR A 319 -3.78 -23.10 -10.70
CA THR A 319 -3.76 -23.45 -12.12
C THR A 319 -5.15 -23.87 -12.59
N GLY A 320 -5.42 -23.78 -13.90
CA GLY A 320 -6.62 -24.34 -14.53
C GLY A 320 -7.97 -23.71 -14.12
N GLY A 321 -7.97 -22.62 -13.35
CA GLY A 321 -9.20 -22.05 -12.77
C GLY A 321 -9.66 -22.73 -11.48
N ALA A 322 -8.78 -23.50 -10.83
CA ALA A 322 -8.95 -23.88 -9.42
C ALA A 322 -9.18 -22.64 -8.55
N ALA A 323 -9.88 -22.78 -7.43
CA ALA A 323 -10.14 -21.67 -6.51
C ALA A 323 -10.15 -22.11 -5.03
N VAL A 324 -9.81 -21.19 -4.13
CA VAL A 324 -10.05 -21.31 -2.70
C VAL A 324 -11.39 -20.65 -2.33
N VAL A 325 -12.29 -21.43 -1.72
CA VAL A 325 -13.60 -20.97 -1.26
C VAL A 325 -13.73 -21.26 0.23
N ALA A 326 -13.52 -20.25 1.07
CA ALA A 326 -13.33 -20.43 2.51
C ALA A 326 -13.84 -19.26 3.34
N GLY A 327 -14.20 -19.48 4.61
CA GLY A 327 -14.44 -18.37 5.53
C GLY A 327 -13.15 -17.58 5.82
N GLN A 328 -12.00 -18.27 5.85
CA GLN A 328 -10.68 -17.67 6.04
C GLN A 328 -9.59 -18.49 5.30
N LEU A 329 -8.51 -17.83 4.86
CA LEU A 329 -7.35 -18.44 4.23
C LEU A 329 -6.05 -18.02 4.94
N ALA A 330 -5.28 -19.00 5.40
CA ALA A 330 -3.90 -18.84 5.81
C ALA A 330 -2.96 -19.48 4.79
N VAL A 331 -1.98 -18.72 4.29
CA VAL A 331 -0.91 -19.23 3.42
C VAL A 331 0.44 -19.04 4.09
N THR A 332 1.27 -20.09 4.17
CA THR A 332 2.68 -19.96 4.58
C THR A 332 3.56 -20.65 3.56
N ALA A 333 4.59 -19.96 3.07
CA ALA A 333 5.45 -20.44 2.00
C ALA A 333 6.90 -19.93 2.14
N VAL A 334 7.79 -20.48 1.32
CA VAL A 334 9.14 -19.93 1.11
C VAL A 334 9.19 -19.20 -0.23
N ASN A 335 8.69 -19.81 -1.30
CA ASN A 335 8.81 -19.31 -2.67
C ASN A 335 7.60 -18.43 -3.08
N ALA A 336 7.75 -17.73 -4.21
CA ALA A 336 6.71 -16.86 -4.75
C ALA A 336 5.40 -17.62 -5.00
N THR A 337 4.27 -17.01 -4.65
CA THR A 337 2.97 -17.66 -4.48
C THR A 337 1.89 -16.89 -5.23
N SER A 338 1.11 -17.56 -6.08
CA SER A 338 0.08 -16.96 -6.93
C SER A 338 -1.27 -17.66 -6.78
N LEU A 339 -2.23 -16.97 -6.17
CA LEU A 339 -3.61 -17.39 -5.97
C LEU A 339 -4.54 -16.38 -6.66
N THR A 340 -4.43 -16.32 -7.98
CA THR A 340 -5.00 -15.27 -8.84
C THR A 340 -6.26 -15.72 -9.59
N SER A 341 -6.96 -16.72 -9.09
CA SER A 341 -8.22 -17.20 -9.66
C SER A 341 -9.38 -16.26 -9.35
N ASN A 342 -10.07 -15.77 -10.40
CA ASN A 342 -11.31 -14.99 -10.27
C ASN A 342 -12.46 -15.76 -9.60
N GLY A 343 -12.31 -17.06 -9.29
CA GLY A 343 -13.29 -17.86 -8.56
C GLY A 343 -13.04 -17.94 -7.05
N ASN A 344 -11.95 -17.35 -6.55
CA ASN A 344 -11.64 -17.31 -5.12
C ASN A 344 -12.68 -16.49 -4.36
N ASN A 345 -13.06 -16.95 -3.16
CA ASN A 345 -14.00 -16.25 -2.30
C ASN A 345 -13.63 -16.51 -0.84
N VAL A 346 -12.96 -15.53 -0.22
CA VAL A 346 -12.46 -15.64 1.16
C VAL A 346 -12.64 -14.34 1.93
N ALA A 347 -13.44 -14.36 3.01
CA ALA A 347 -13.70 -13.16 3.80
C ALA A 347 -12.47 -12.61 4.56
N VAL A 348 -11.56 -13.48 5.01
CA VAL A 348 -10.31 -13.08 5.70
C VAL A 348 -9.08 -13.79 5.16
N LEU A 349 -8.09 -13.03 4.71
CA LEU A 349 -6.79 -13.49 4.23
C LEU A 349 -5.68 -13.18 5.25
N ALA A 350 -4.78 -14.13 5.47
CA ALA A 350 -3.48 -13.88 6.08
C ALA A 350 -2.39 -14.69 5.35
N THR A 351 -1.18 -14.15 5.21
CA THR A 351 -0.11 -14.79 4.41
C THR A 351 1.29 -14.45 4.90
N ASN A 352 2.20 -15.43 4.84
CA ASN A 352 3.61 -15.25 5.19
C ASN A 352 4.55 -15.98 4.20
N LEU A 353 5.30 -15.21 3.39
CA LEU A 353 6.36 -15.69 2.50
C LEU A 353 7.73 -15.34 3.09
N SER A 354 8.55 -16.36 3.31
CA SER A 354 9.84 -16.22 4.02
C SER A 354 11.07 -16.11 3.12
N GLY A 355 11.01 -16.57 1.86
CA GLY A 355 12.12 -16.52 0.91
C GLY A 355 12.38 -15.12 0.36
N ALA A 356 13.65 -14.78 0.14
CA ALA A 356 14.06 -13.47 -0.35
C ALA A 356 13.59 -13.23 -1.81
N GLY A 357 12.93 -12.10 -2.05
CA GLY A 357 12.32 -11.75 -3.33
C GLY A 357 11.03 -12.50 -3.65
N ALA A 358 10.52 -13.33 -2.74
CA ALA A 358 9.33 -14.15 -2.98
C ALA A 358 8.05 -13.29 -2.99
N ALA A 359 7.54 -13.02 -4.19
CA ALA A 359 6.33 -12.23 -4.38
C ALA A 359 5.05 -13.00 -4.05
N PHE A 360 4.03 -12.31 -3.57
CA PHE A 360 2.69 -12.82 -3.33
C PHE A 360 1.67 -12.14 -4.24
N SER A 361 0.71 -12.89 -4.77
CA SER A 361 -0.42 -12.35 -5.53
C SER A 361 -1.71 -13.08 -5.17
N TYR A 362 -2.73 -12.34 -4.77
CA TYR A 362 -4.06 -12.86 -4.46
C TYR A 362 -5.15 -12.06 -5.19
N THR A 363 -6.12 -12.77 -5.75
CA THR A 363 -7.34 -12.21 -6.33
C THR A 363 -8.54 -12.85 -5.66
N ASP A 364 -9.55 -12.06 -5.29
CA ASP A 364 -10.85 -12.50 -4.79
C ASP A 364 -11.99 -12.05 -5.72
N THR A 365 -13.09 -12.81 -5.75
CA THR A 365 -14.28 -12.48 -6.53
C THR A 365 -15.15 -11.39 -5.91
N ASP A 366 -14.96 -11.07 -4.62
CA ASP A 366 -15.76 -10.14 -3.82
C ASP A 366 -14.86 -9.38 -2.81
N SER A 367 -15.46 -8.65 -1.86
CA SER A 367 -14.76 -7.97 -0.76
C SER A 367 -14.04 -8.94 0.18
N PHE A 368 -12.81 -8.58 0.59
CA PHE A 368 -12.07 -9.35 1.59
C PHE A 368 -11.27 -8.48 2.56
N THR A 369 -10.90 -9.08 3.70
CA THR A 369 -10.12 -8.43 4.74
C THR A 369 -8.74 -9.07 4.86
N VAL A 370 -7.66 -8.29 4.76
CA VAL A 370 -6.35 -8.69 5.29
C VAL A 370 -6.43 -8.66 6.81
N GLY A 371 -6.33 -9.82 7.45
CA GLY A 371 -6.64 -10.00 8.87
C GLY A 371 -5.77 -11.07 9.55
N THR A 372 -6.29 -11.67 10.62
CA THR A 372 -5.60 -12.72 11.38
C THR A 372 -6.26 -14.06 11.16
N VAL A 373 -5.51 -15.05 10.65
CA VAL A 373 -5.98 -16.42 10.40
C VAL A 373 -5.01 -17.40 11.07
N GLY A 374 -5.49 -18.08 12.12
CA GLY A 374 -4.66 -18.97 12.92
C GLY A 374 -3.50 -18.22 13.61
N SER A 375 -2.27 -18.55 13.23
CA SER A 375 -1.05 -17.90 13.72
C SER A 375 -0.44 -16.85 12.78
N VAL A 376 -1.08 -16.58 11.63
CA VAL A 376 -0.63 -15.58 10.66
C VAL A 376 -1.50 -14.33 10.78
N SER A 377 -0.90 -13.14 10.77
CA SER A 377 -1.62 -11.87 11.00
C SER A 377 -1.13 -10.80 10.04
N GLY A 378 -1.93 -10.51 9.01
CA GLY A 378 -1.55 -9.66 7.88
C GLY A 378 -0.99 -10.44 6.70
N VAL A 379 -0.44 -9.70 5.72
CA VAL A 379 0.25 -10.26 4.55
C VAL A 379 1.71 -9.83 4.60
N SER A 380 2.64 -10.79 4.59
CA SER A 380 4.08 -10.54 4.68
C SER A 380 4.85 -11.27 3.60
N THR A 381 5.82 -10.58 3.01
CA THR A 381 6.86 -11.14 2.14
C THR A 381 8.24 -10.64 2.60
N ASN A 382 9.30 -11.27 2.10
CA ASN A 382 10.69 -10.90 2.37
C ASN A 382 11.33 -10.33 1.09
N ALA A 383 11.34 -9.00 0.95
CA ALA A 383 11.75 -8.24 -0.24
C ALA A 383 10.97 -8.56 -1.55
N GLY A 384 9.86 -9.29 -1.46
CA GLY A 384 8.96 -9.58 -2.60
C GLY A 384 7.86 -8.54 -2.77
N ASN A 385 7.26 -8.47 -3.96
CA ASN A 385 6.06 -7.66 -4.16
C ASN A 385 4.83 -8.34 -3.53
N VAL A 386 3.85 -7.55 -3.11
CA VAL A 386 2.50 -8.01 -2.74
C VAL A 386 1.50 -7.42 -3.71
N THR A 387 0.62 -8.24 -4.28
CA THR A 387 -0.51 -7.78 -5.10
C THR A 387 -1.81 -8.36 -4.55
N LEU A 388 -2.76 -7.50 -4.25
CA LEU A 388 -4.06 -7.84 -3.68
C LEU A 388 -5.16 -7.25 -4.56
N THR A 389 -6.03 -8.09 -5.11
CA THR A 389 -7.10 -7.68 -6.02
C THR A 389 -8.47 -8.12 -5.50
N ALA A 390 -9.41 -7.20 -5.31
CA ALA A 390 -10.82 -7.53 -5.09
C ALA A 390 -11.64 -7.20 -6.34
N LEU A 391 -12.42 -8.17 -6.82
CA LEU A 391 -13.26 -8.02 -8.00
C LEU A 391 -14.70 -7.59 -7.64
N GLY A 392 -15.51 -7.35 -8.68
CA GLY A 392 -16.88 -6.86 -8.51
C GLY A 392 -16.92 -5.49 -7.82
N THR A 393 -17.89 -5.28 -6.94
CA THR A 393 -17.95 -4.08 -6.07
C THR A 393 -17.33 -4.35 -4.70
N GLY A 394 -16.32 -5.23 -4.63
CA GLY A 394 -15.69 -5.65 -3.40
C GLY A 394 -14.69 -4.64 -2.86
N ASP A 395 -14.87 -4.20 -1.61
CA ASP A 395 -13.87 -3.41 -0.89
C ASP A 395 -12.72 -4.28 -0.36
N LEU A 396 -11.50 -3.74 -0.36
CA LEU A 396 -10.33 -4.34 0.29
C LEU A 396 -10.09 -3.66 1.65
N THR A 397 -10.32 -4.40 2.73
CA THR A 397 -10.07 -3.90 4.10
C THR A 397 -8.73 -4.40 4.62
N LEU A 398 -7.88 -3.49 5.10
CA LEU A 398 -6.66 -3.83 5.82
C LEU A 398 -6.93 -3.72 7.32
N ALA A 399 -7.18 -4.85 8.00
CA ALA A 399 -7.33 -4.93 9.46
C ALA A 399 -6.04 -5.43 10.14
N GLN A 400 -5.06 -5.87 9.36
CA GLN A 400 -3.70 -6.22 9.75
C GLN A 400 -2.73 -5.74 8.66
N SER A 401 -1.44 -5.61 9.01
CA SER A 401 -0.43 -4.99 8.15
C SER A 401 -0.13 -5.74 6.85
N VAL A 402 0.35 -5.01 5.85
CA VAL A 402 0.89 -5.52 4.59
C VAL A 402 2.35 -5.09 4.48
N CYS A 403 3.29 -6.04 4.60
CA CYS A 403 4.72 -5.76 4.74
C CYS A 403 5.56 -6.47 3.67
N THR A 404 6.43 -5.76 2.97
CA THR A 404 7.41 -6.36 2.03
C THR A 404 8.79 -6.63 2.64
N ALA A 405 8.96 -6.40 3.95
CA ALA A 405 10.22 -6.62 4.69
C ALA A 405 10.08 -7.57 5.90
N GLY A 406 9.05 -8.42 5.90
CA GLY A 406 8.70 -9.28 7.04
C GLY A 406 7.76 -8.61 8.06
N PHE A 407 7.08 -9.43 8.87
CA PHE A 407 6.24 -8.93 9.97
C PHE A 407 7.06 -8.18 11.02
N GLY A 408 6.54 -7.03 11.48
CA GLY A 408 7.18 -6.20 12.49
C GLY A 408 8.33 -5.31 11.98
N ALA A 409 8.60 -5.32 10.67
CA ALA A 409 9.41 -4.29 10.04
C ALA A 409 8.69 -2.93 10.10
N THR A 410 9.45 -1.85 10.31
CA THR A 410 8.94 -0.47 10.34
C THR A 410 9.34 0.35 9.11
N SER A 411 10.06 -0.26 8.17
CA SER A 411 10.48 0.28 6.87
C SER A 411 10.84 -0.89 5.95
N ALA A 412 10.79 -0.69 4.63
CA ALA A 412 11.22 -1.71 3.66
C ALA A 412 12.14 -1.10 2.59
N PRO A 413 13.31 -1.70 2.28
CA PRO A 413 14.26 -1.17 1.30
C PRO A 413 13.94 -1.58 -0.15
N SER A 414 12.89 -2.38 -0.35
CA SER A 414 12.48 -2.94 -1.65
C SER A 414 11.10 -3.59 -1.54
N GLY A 415 10.37 -3.61 -2.66
CA GLY A 415 9.11 -4.33 -2.80
C GLY A 415 7.91 -3.39 -2.93
N ILE A 416 7.03 -3.72 -3.88
CA ILE A 416 5.82 -2.96 -4.19
C ILE A 416 4.62 -3.63 -3.53
N VAL A 417 3.79 -2.84 -2.83
CA VAL A 417 2.43 -3.22 -2.46
C VAL A 417 1.46 -2.65 -3.51
N SER A 418 0.71 -3.51 -4.17
CA SER A 418 -0.29 -3.13 -5.17
C SER A 418 -1.68 -3.54 -4.71
N LEU A 419 -2.56 -2.56 -4.50
CA LEU A 419 -3.92 -2.73 -4.01
C LEU A 419 -4.89 -2.34 -5.13
N ASP A 420 -5.60 -3.32 -5.68
CA ASP A 420 -6.47 -3.14 -6.85
C ASP A 420 -7.92 -3.53 -6.53
N VAL A 421 -8.80 -2.53 -6.56
CA VAL A 421 -10.26 -2.68 -6.45
C VAL A 421 -10.96 -1.92 -7.59
N SER A 422 -10.28 -1.83 -8.74
CA SER A 422 -10.70 -1.11 -9.95
C SER A 422 -12.02 -1.60 -10.57
N ALA A 423 -12.53 -2.75 -10.15
CA ALA A 423 -13.83 -3.28 -10.57
C ALA A 423 -15.02 -2.53 -9.93
N GLY A 424 -14.84 -1.88 -8.78
CA GLY A 424 -15.95 -1.17 -8.10
C GLY A 424 -15.81 -0.88 -6.60
N GLY A 425 -14.64 -1.12 -5.98
CA GLY A 425 -14.46 -1.04 -4.52
C GLY A 425 -13.64 0.15 -4.01
N ALA A 426 -13.45 0.19 -2.69
CA ALA A 426 -12.55 1.05 -1.91
C ALA A 426 -11.41 0.25 -1.27
N VAL A 427 -10.33 0.94 -0.87
CA VAL A 427 -9.27 0.38 -0.02
C VAL A 427 -9.27 1.11 1.33
N ASN A 428 -9.40 0.38 2.45
CA ASN A 428 -9.61 0.98 3.77
C ASN A 428 -8.76 0.32 4.87
N GLU A 429 -7.95 1.12 5.58
CA GLU A 429 -7.21 0.71 6.78
C GLU A 429 -8.07 0.80 8.04
N THR A 430 -7.89 -0.20 8.91
CA THR A 430 -8.57 -0.34 10.20
C THR A 430 -7.63 -0.95 11.23
N GLY A 431 -7.97 -0.84 12.52
CA GLY A 431 -7.30 -1.56 13.60
C GLY A 431 -5.84 -1.18 13.91
N GLY A 432 -5.24 -0.25 13.17
CA GLY A 432 -3.80 0.04 13.25
C GLY A 432 -2.94 -0.86 12.33
N ALA A 433 -3.55 -1.46 11.30
CA ALA A 433 -2.81 -2.04 10.17
C ALA A 433 -1.82 -1.01 9.58
N ALA A 434 -0.71 -1.49 9.02
CA ALA A 434 0.27 -0.63 8.34
C ALA A 434 0.74 -1.23 7.01
N ILE A 435 0.89 -0.38 5.99
CA ILE A 435 1.58 -0.71 4.74
C ILE A 435 3.07 -0.35 4.91
N VAL A 436 3.95 -1.34 4.79
CA VAL A 436 5.41 -1.16 4.93
C VAL A 436 6.09 -1.69 3.68
N ALA A 437 6.50 -0.78 2.80
CA ALA A 437 6.95 -1.08 1.44
C ALA A 437 8.03 -0.10 0.94
N ASP A 438 8.69 -0.41 -0.17
CA ASP A 438 9.42 0.63 -0.93
C ASP A 438 8.40 1.49 -1.69
N GLN A 439 7.37 0.87 -2.25
CA GLN A 439 6.38 1.56 -3.08
C GLN A 439 4.95 1.04 -2.88
N LEU A 440 3.97 1.93 -3.04
CA LEU A 440 2.54 1.66 -2.94
C LEU A 440 1.80 2.11 -4.20
N ALA A 441 1.12 1.18 -4.86
CA ALA A 441 0.17 1.45 -5.93
C ALA A 441 -1.26 1.18 -5.43
N VAL A 442 -2.17 2.14 -5.60
CA VAL A 442 -3.59 2.00 -5.24
C VAL A 442 -4.46 2.30 -6.46
N THR A 443 -5.22 1.32 -6.95
CA THR A 443 -6.24 1.53 -7.99
C THR A 443 -7.61 1.22 -7.42
N ALA A 444 -8.52 2.19 -7.46
CA ALA A 444 -9.86 2.05 -6.87
C ALA A 444 -10.94 2.78 -7.67
N VAL A 445 -12.20 2.47 -7.35
CA VAL A 445 -13.36 3.22 -7.84
C VAL A 445 -13.88 4.14 -6.75
N ASN A 446 -14.00 3.65 -5.52
CA ASN A 446 -14.59 4.37 -4.39
C ASN A 446 -13.54 5.13 -3.55
N ALA A 447 -14.02 6.01 -2.67
CA ALA A 447 -13.16 6.73 -1.73
C ALA A 447 -12.39 5.75 -0.82
N SER A 448 -11.09 5.99 -0.63
CA SER A 448 -10.15 5.07 0.02
C SER A 448 -9.37 5.78 1.13
N SER A 449 -9.17 5.10 2.27
CA SER A 449 -8.60 5.68 3.49
C SER A 449 -7.46 4.83 4.03
N LEU A 450 -6.23 5.30 3.84
CA LEU A 450 -4.97 4.68 4.23
C LEU A 450 -4.24 5.58 5.23
N THR A 451 -4.88 5.83 6.36
CA THR A 451 -4.51 6.90 7.31
C THR A 451 -3.75 6.39 8.54
N SER A 452 -3.16 5.20 8.48
CA SER A 452 -2.38 4.65 9.59
C SER A 452 -1.06 5.40 9.79
N SER A 453 -0.78 5.83 11.02
CA SER A 453 0.51 6.43 11.39
C SER A 453 1.66 5.41 11.50
N GLY A 454 1.43 4.16 11.08
CA GLY A 454 2.46 3.12 10.98
C GLY A 454 2.88 2.81 9.53
N ASN A 455 2.23 3.42 8.54
CA ASN A 455 2.58 3.27 7.13
C ASN A 455 3.98 3.83 6.88
N ASN A 456 4.80 3.16 6.08
CA ASN A 456 6.13 3.64 5.72
C ASN A 456 6.44 3.20 4.29
N VAL A 457 6.34 4.14 3.35
CA VAL A 457 6.48 3.89 1.92
C VAL A 457 7.25 5.04 1.24
N ALA A 458 8.38 4.74 0.59
CA ALA A 458 9.19 5.76 -0.06
C ALA A 458 8.49 6.41 -1.28
N VAL A 459 7.70 5.65 -2.05
CA VAL A 459 6.97 6.16 -3.23
C VAL A 459 5.51 5.70 -3.29
N VAL A 460 4.58 6.64 -3.42
CA VAL A 460 3.14 6.38 -3.58
C VAL A 460 2.66 6.82 -4.97
N ALA A 461 1.81 6.01 -5.59
CA ALA A 461 0.99 6.40 -6.74
C ALA A 461 -0.44 5.83 -6.61
N ALA A 462 -1.46 6.60 -7.00
CA ALA A 462 -2.85 6.20 -6.78
C ALA A 462 -3.81 6.70 -7.88
N ASN A 463 -4.88 5.95 -8.11
CA ASN A 463 -5.93 6.26 -9.09
C ASN A 463 -7.32 5.91 -8.55
N LEU A 464 -8.10 6.93 -8.19
CA LEU A 464 -9.49 6.80 -7.73
C LEU A 464 -10.43 7.31 -8.82
N SER A 465 -11.07 6.37 -9.53
CA SER A 465 -11.76 6.64 -10.80
C SER A 465 -13.22 7.04 -10.67
N GLY A 466 -13.90 6.72 -9.56
CA GLY A 466 -15.31 7.06 -9.34
C GLY A 466 -15.53 8.53 -9.00
N ALA A 467 -16.63 9.10 -9.46
CA ALA A 467 -16.93 10.52 -9.27
C ALA A 467 -17.14 10.87 -7.78
N GLY A 468 -16.33 11.81 -7.27
CA GLY A 468 -16.29 12.20 -5.86
C GLY A 468 -15.45 11.28 -4.97
N ALA A 469 -14.80 10.25 -5.51
CA ALA A 469 -13.95 9.35 -4.73
C ALA A 469 -12.73 10.08 -4.18
N ALA A 470 -12.62 10.15 -2.85
CA ALA A 470 -11.54 10.84 -2.15
C ALA A 470 -10.46 9.88 -1.67
N LEU A 471 -9.20 10.31 -1.67
CA LEU A 471 -8.08 9.58 -1.07
C LEU A 471 -7.60 10.31 0.19
N SER A 472 -7.38 9.56 1.26
CA SER A 472 -6.56 10.00 2.40
C SER A 472 -5.41 9.02 2.58
N TYR A 473 -4.17 9.50 2.52
CA TYR A 473 -2.97 8.74 2.83
C TYR A 473 -2.12 9.44 3.88
N THR A 474 -1.71 8.69 4.90
CA THR A 474 -0.73 9.11 5.92
C THR A 474 0.49 8.21 5.81
N ASP A 475 1.69 8.80 5.85
CA ASP A 475 2.96 8.11 6.07
C ASP A 475 3.53 8.45 7.44
N ALA A 476 4.32 7.54 8.01
CA ALA A 476 5.07 7.75 9.24
C ALA A 476 6.25 8.70 9.04
N ASP A 477 6.92 8.67 7.88
CA ASP A 477 8.17 9.40 7.63
C ASP A 477 8.06 10.28 6.36
N SER A 478 9.15 10.38 5.56
CA SER A 478 9.17 11.13 4.29
C SER A 478 8.74 10.24 3.13
N PHE A 479 7.89 10.76 2.23
CA PHE A 479 7.49 10.02 1.03
C PHE A 479 7.38 10.89 -0.21
N ALA A 480 7.46 10.25 -1.37
CA ALA A 480 7.26 10.90 -2.67
C ALA A 480 5.96 10.43 -3.34
N VAL A 481 5.17 11.37 -3.87
CA VAL A 481 4.24 11.05 -4.97
C VAL A 481 5.06 10.84 -6.22
N GLY A 482 5.04 9.63 -6.79
CA GLY A 482 5.95 9.23 -7.87
C GLY A 482 5.32 8.30 -8.89
N THR A 483 6.12 7.42 -9.50
CA THR A 483 5.64 6.37 -10.41
C THR A 483 5.84 5.02 -9.76
N VAL A 484 4.76 4.23 -9.66
CA VAL A 484 4.76 2.88 -9.09
C VAL A 484 4.07 1.94 -10.08
N GLY A 485 4.84 1.00 -10.63
CA GLY A 485 4.36 0.09 -11.67
C GLY A 485 3.91 0.82 -12.93
N SER A 486 2.59 0.92 -13.13
CA SER A 486 1.93 1.61 -14.26
C SER A 486 1.22 2.91 -13.87
N LEU A 487 1.18 3.28 -12.58
CA LEU A 487 0.58 4.52 -12.10
C LEU A 487 1.67 5.59 -11.94
N SER A 488 1.42 6.81 -12.41
CA SER A 488 2.31 7.97 -12.27
C SER A 488 1.56 9.15 -11.66
N GLY A 489 1.79 9.41 -10.37
CA GLY A 489 1.11 10.44 -9.60
C GLY A 489 -0.06 9.93 -8.76
N VAL A 490 -0.80 10.86 -8.15
CA VAL A 490 -2.00 10.58 -7.36
C VAL A 490 -3.19 11.29 -8.00
N SER A 491 -4.19 10.53 -8.41
CA SER A 491 -5.38 10.98 -9.13
C SER A 491 -6.66 10.61 -8.40
N ALA A 492 -7.57 11.57 -8.28
CA ALA A 492 -8.95 11.41 -7.85
C ALA A 492 -9.89 12.06 -8.88
N ASN A 493 -11.03 11.44 -9.16
CA ASN A 493 -12.06 12.02 -10.02
C ASN A 493 -13.00 12.90 -9.19
N ALA A 494 -12.79 14.22 -9.19
CA ALA A 494 -13.58 15.26 -8.51
C ALA A 494 -13.63 15.20 -6.96
N GLY A 495 -13.14 14.13 -6.33
CA GLY A 495 -12.99 13.98 -4.88
C GLY A 495 -11.78 14.71 -4.32
N ASN A 496 -11.63 14.68 -2.98
CA ASN A 496 -10.48 15.29 -2.30
C ASN A 496 -9.28 14.34 -2.24
N ILE A 497 -8.08 14.89 -2.14
CA ILE A 497 -6.84 14.15 -1.87
C ILE A 497 -6.22 14.74 -0.60
N THR A 498 -5.89 13.90 0.37
CA THR A 498 -5.15 14.29 1.58
C THR A 498 -3.89 13.44 1.66
N LEU A 499 -2.73 14.09 1.75
CA LEU A 499 -1.41 13.48 1.83
C LEU A 499 -0.69 14.05 3.05
N THR A 500 -0.46 13.21 4.06
CA THR A 500 0.16 13.61 5.33
C THR A 500 1.47 12.87 5.58
N ALA A 501 2.56 13.59 5.85
CA ALA A 501 3.85 13.06 6.27
C ALA A 501 4.09 13.34 7.77
N LEU A 502 4.51 12.32 8.52
CA LEU A 502 4.76 12.41 9.97
C LEU A 502 6.28 12.44 10.27
N ASN A 503 6.67 12.35 11.56
CA ASN A 503 8.07 12.26 12.04
C ASN A 503 9.08 13.28 11.44
N ALA A 504 8.63 14.50 11.15
CA ALA A 504 9.40 15.53 10.44
C ALA A 504 9.85 15.17 9.01
N GLY A 505 9.13 14.25 8.37
CA GLY A 505 9.35 13.83 6.99
C GLY A 505 8.82 14.81 5.95
N ASP A 506 9.54 14.90 4.83
CA ASP A 506 9.18 15.75 3.70
C ASP A 506 8.20 15.03 2.74
N LEU A 507 7.22 15.78 2.24
CA LEU A 507 6.31 15.34 1.19
C LEU A 507 6.79 15.87 -0.17
N THR A 508 7.34 14.97 -1.00
CA THR A 508 7.87 15.33 -2.32
C THR A 508 6.88 14.98 -3.43
N LEU A 509 6.55 15.94 -4.30
CA LEU A 509 5.79 15.68 -5.52
C LEU A 509 6.79 15.49 -6.67
N ALA A 510 7.07 14.24 -7.02
CA ALA A 510 7.88 13.86 -8.19
C ALA A 510 7.03 13.45 -9.40
N GLN A 511 5.72 13.27 -9.20
CA GLN A 511 4.67 13.18 -10.20
C GLN A 511 3.43 13.98 -9.71
N SER A 512 2.52 14.28 -10.63
CA SER A 512 1.39 15.19 -10.37
C SER A 512 0.36 14.65 -9.36
N VAL A 513 -0.32 15.57 -8.68
CA VAL A 513 -1.46 15.31 -7.80
C VAL A 513 -2.70 16.01 -8.39
N SER A 514 -3.77 15.27 -8.69
CA SER A 514 -4.92 15.86 -9.38
C SER A 514 -6.28 15.37 -8.92
N THR A 515 -7.22 16.31 -8.73
CA THR A 515 -8.65 16.03 -8.52
C THR A 515 -9.47 16.09 -9.82
N ALA A 516 -8.80 16.21 -10.98
CA ALA A 516 -9.42 16.23 -12.31
C ALA A 516 -9.48 14.86 -13.00
N GLY A 517 -8.80 13.84 -12.46
CA GLY A 517 -8.43 12.61 -13.17
C GLY A 517 -7.16 12.78 -14.02
N PHE A 518 -6.42 11.69 -14.24
CA PHE A 518 -5.18 11.71 -15.02
C PHE A 518 -5.34 12.30 -16.43
N GLY A 519 -4.46 13.24 -16.79
CA GLY A 519 -4.42 13.86 -18.11
C GLY A 519 -5.43 15.00 -18.33
N ALA A 520 -6.30 15.29 -17.37
CA ALA A 520 -7.14 16.49 -17.40
C ALA A 520 -6.34 17.73 -16.93
N ALA A 521 -6.49 18.85 -17.64
CA ALA A 521 -5.65 20.05 -17.44
C ALA A 521 -6.15 21.01 -16.33
N SER A 522 -7.36 20.82 -15.83
CA SER A 522 -7.97 21.65 -14.77
C SER A 522 -9.08 20.86 -14.08
N ALA A 523 -9.30 21.07 -12.78
CA ALA A 523 -10.31 20.37 -11.99
C ALA A 523 -11.51 21.29 -11.65
N PRO A 524 -12.76 20.87 -11.89
CA PRO A 524 -13.94 21.68 -11.52
C PRO A 524 -14.28 21.64 -10.03
N SER A 525 -13.70 20.71 -9.27
CA SER A 525 -13.93 20.53 -7.83
C SER A 525 -12.80 19.71 -7.18
N GLY A 526 -12.96 19.44 -5.88
CA GLY A 526 -11.96 18.75 -5.06
C GLY A 526 -11.05 19.72 -4.30
N VAL A 527 -10.33 19.16 -3.33
CA VAL A 527 -9.31 19.83 -2.53
C VAL A 527 -8.11 18.90 -2.43
N VAL A 528 -6.91 19.42 -2.66
CA VAL A 528 -5.65 18.74 -2.34
C VAL A 528 -5.11 19.33 -1.04
N THR A 529 -4.96 18.49 -0.03
CA THR A 529 -4.35 18.84 1.26
C THR A 529 -2.98 18.17 1.32
N LEU A 530 -1.93 18.98 1.45
CA LEU A 530 -0.55 18.55 1.58
C LEU A 530 -0.07 18.95 2.98
N ASP A 531 0.22 17.96 3.83
CA ASP A 531 0.45 18.17 5.26
C ASP A 531 1.77 17.53 5.72
N ALA A 532 2.79 18.37 5.92
CA ALA A 532 4.05 18.04 6.56
C ALA A 532 4.18 18.74 7.95
N SER A 533 3.05 19.02 8.61
CA SER A 533 3.01 19.76 9.89
C SER A 533 3.75 19.07 11.05
N ALA A 534 4.12 17.80 10.91
CA ALA A 534 4.92 17.06 11.88
C ALA A 534 6.41 17.44 11.91
N GLY A 535 6.89 18.33 11.02
CA GLY A 535 8.26 18.83 11.01
C GLY A 535 8.96 18.92 9.64
N GLY A 536 8.25 18.62 8.55
CA GLY A 536 8.81 18.55 7.19
C GLY A 536 8.39 19.70 6.28
N ALA A 537 8.77 19.58 5.01
CA ALA A 537 8.45 20.45 3.88
C ALA A 537 7.48 19.79 2.88
N VAL A 538 6.93 20.60 1.97
CA VAL A 538 6.21 20.14 0.77
C VAL A 538 6.90 20.70 -0.47
N ASN A 539 7.38 19.84 -1.38
CA ASN A 539 8.25 20.24 -2.50
C ASN A 539 7.90 19.56 -3.83
N GLU A 540 7.75 20.34 -4.90
CA GLU A 540 7.63 19.85 -6.28
C GLU A 540 9.00 19.62 -6.93
N THR A 541 9.08 18.57 -7.74
CA THR A 541 10.27 18.17 -8.50
C THR A 541 9.88 17.63 -9.88
N GLY A 542 10.82 17.61 -10.83
CA GLY A 542 10.64 16.94 -12.13
C GLY A 542 9.56 17.51 -13.08
N GLY A 543 8.89 18.60 -12.73
CA GLY A 543 7.72 19.12 -13.44
C GLY A 543 6.39 18.47 -13.02
N ALA A 544 6.36 17.78 -11.89
CA ALA A 544 5.11 17.41 -11.20
C ALA A 544 4.23 18.66 -10.99
N ALA A 545 2.91 18.49 -11.01
CA ALA A 545 1.97 19.59 -10.84
C ALA A 545 0.79 19.24 -9.94
N VAL A 546 0.24 20.24 -9.25
CA VAL A 546 -1.00 20.14 -8.50
C VAL A 546 -2.15 20.74 -9.34
N VAL A 547 -3.14 19.92 -9.67
CA VAL A 547 -4.26 20.26 -10.58
C VAL A 547 -5.59 19.99 -9.90
N THR A 548 -6.19 21.03 -9.32
CA THR A 548 -7.33 20.93 -8.38
C THR A 548 -8.11 22.25 -8.31
N ASN A 549 -9.35 22.23 -7.84
CA ASN A 549 -10.05 23.49 -7.55
C ASN A 549 -9.42 24.23 -6.35
N GLN A 550 -8.90 23.50 -5.35
CA GLN A 550 -8.26 24.13 -4.18
C GLN A 550 -7.04 23.36 -3.65
N VAL A 551 -6.04 24.09 -3.13
CA VAL A 551 -4.88 23.53 -2.40
C VAL A 551 -4.78 24.12 -1.00
N ALA A 552 -4.59 23.25 0.00
CA ALA A 552 -4.13 23.61 1.34
C ALA A 552 -2.74 23.00 1.60
N VAL A 553 -1.76 23.84 1.93
CA VAL A 553 -0.39 23.39 2.30
C VAL A 553 -0.12 23.70 3.77
N THR A 554 0.13 22.68 4.60
CA THR A 554 0.62 22.87 5.98
C THR A 554 2.00 22.24 6.12
N ALA A 555 2.97 22.98 6.67
CA ALA A 555 4.33 22.49 6.82
C ALA A 555 5.04 23.14 8.02
N VAL A 556 6.23 22.62 8.34
CA VAL A 556 7.16 23.28 9.27
C VAL A 556 8.31 23.90 8.50
N ASN A 557 8.88 23.19 7.53
CA ASN A 557 10.06 23.61 6.76
C ASN A 557 9.68 24.39 5.49
N ALA A 558 10.69 25.03 4.89
CA ALA A 558 10.52 25.77 3.64
C ALA A 558 9.99 24.86 2.52
N SER A 559 8.99 25.33 1.78
CA SER A 559 8.18 24.53 0.87
C SER A 559 8.02 25.22 -0.49
N SER A 560 8.13 24.47 -1.59
CA SER A 560 8.23 24.99 -2.96
C SER A 560 7.34 24.21 -3.93
N LEU A 561 6.25 24.85 -4.39
CA LEU A 561 5.35 24.35 -5.43
C LEU A 561 5.49 25.26 -6.66
N THR A 562 6.62 25.16 -7.34
CA THR A 562 7.06 26.11 -8.40
C THR A 562 6.90 25.59 -9.82
N SER A 563 6.12 24.53 -10.03
CA SER A 563 5.81 23.99 -11.35
C SER A 563 4.92 24.91 -12.18
N SER A 564 5.31 25.17 -13.42
CA SER A 564 4.46 25.88 -14.40
C SER A 564 3.28 25.04 -14.91
N GLY A 565 3.16 23.78 -14.48
CA GLY A 565 2.02 22.92 -14.78
C GLY A 565 0.88 22.99 -13.76
N ASN A 566 1.06 23.73 -12.66
CA ASN A 566 0.05 23.92 -11.63
C ASN A 566 -1.18 24.64 -12.18
N ASN A 567 -2.35 24.22 -11.71
CA ASN A 567 -3.66 24.78 -12.06
C ASN A 567 -4.57 24.68 -10.83
N VAL A 568 -4.65 25.78 -10.07
CA VAL A 568 -5.35 25.83 -8.78
C VAL A 568 -6.22 27.10 -8.70
N ALA A 569 -7.54 26.97 -8.49
CA ALA A 569 -8.39 28.16 -8.38
C ALA A 569 -8.26 28.89 -7.03
N VAL A 570 -8.07 28.16 -5.91
CA VAL A 570 -7.86 28.73 -4.57
C VAL A 570 -6.69 28.08 -3.83
N LEU A 571 -5.74 28.89 -3.35
CA LEU A 571 -4.60 28.47 -2.55
C LEU A 571 -4.68 29.02 -1.12
N ALA A 572 -4.34 28.18 -0.14
CA ALA A 572 -4.00 28.61 1.22
C ALA A 572 -2.79 27.82 1.76
N ALA A 573 -1.93 28.45 2.56
CA ALA A 573 -0.73 27.81 3.10
C ALA A 573 -0.35 28.30 4.51
N ASN A 574 0.30 27.44 5.30
CA ASN A 574 0.79 27.76 6.64
C ASN A 574 2.11 27.02 6.94
N LEU A 575 3.21 27.77 7.03
CA LEU A 575 4.56 27.28 7.32
C LEU A 575 5.01 27.77 8.70
N SER A 576 5.15 26.85 9.66
CA SER A 576 5.30 27.21 11.07
C SER A 576 6.74 27.30 11.60
N GLY A 577 7.72 26.72 10.91
CA GLY A 577 9.14 26.74 11.31
C GLY A 577 9.82 28.08 11.03
N ALA A 578 10.75 28.48 11.90
CA ALA A 578 11.44 29.76 11.79
C ALA A 578 12.33 29.83 10.53
N GLY A 579 12.08 30.82 9.68
CA GLY A 579 12.75 30.99 8.38
C GLY A 579 12.15 30.16 7.24
N ALA A 580 11.06 29.41 7.47
CA ALA A 580 10.44 28.56 6.46
C ALA A 580 9.77 29.41 5.36
N ALA A 581 10.45 29.50 4.21
CA ALA A 581 9.96 30.23 3.05
C ALA A 581 8.94 29.41 2.24
N PHE A 582 7.93 30.07 1.67
CA PHE A 582 6.95 29.47 0.77
C PHE A 582 7.14 30.02 -0.65
N SER A 583 7.20 29.13 -1.65
CA SER A 583 7.21 29.52 -3.06
C SER A 583 6.10 28.80 -3.82
N TYR A 584 5.31 29.54 -4.59
CA TYR A 584 4.25 29.00 -5.44
C TYR A 584 4.30 29.59 -6.85
N THR A 585 4.00 28.76 -7.86
CA THR A 585 3.83 29.19 -9.25
C THR A 585 2.62 28.50 -9.87
N ASP A 586 1.88 29.26 -10.68
CA ASP A 586 0.76 28.82 -11.51
C ASP A 586 0.77 29.64 -12.80
N THR A 587 0.32 29.09 -13.93
CA THR A 587 0.30 29.82 -15.22
C THR A 587 -1.04 30.46 -15.56
N ASP A 588 -2.10 30.10 -14.83
CA ASP A 588 -3.44 30.69 -14.95
C ASP A 588 -3.65 31.79 -13.88
N SER A 589 -4.91 32.20 -13.70
CA SER A 589 -5.35 33.16 -12.68
C SER A 589 -5.90 32.44 -11.44
N PHE A 590 -5.50 32.85 -10.23
CA PHE A 590 -5.94 32.19 -9.00
C PHE A 590 -6.16 33.14 -7.82
N THR A 591 -6.82 32.61 -6.77
CA THR A 591 -7.10 33.30 -5.51
C THR A 591 -6.22 32.76 -4.38
N VAL A 592 -5.48 33.61 -3.68
CA VAL A 592 -5.06 33.33 -2.30
C VAL A 592 -6.27 33.55 -1.40
N GLY A 593 -6.76 32.49 -0.75
CA GLY A 593 -8.10 32.49 -0.14
C GLY A 593 -8.22 31.55 1.06
N THR A 594 -9.43 31.05 1.31
CA THR A 594 -9.70 30.10 2.41
C THR A 594 -9.88 28.70 1.84
N VAL A 595 -9.07 27.74 2.30
CA VAL A 595 -9.15 26.32 1.90
C VAL A 595 -9.17 25.47 3.16
N GLY A 596 -10.30 24.78 3.39
CA GLY A 596 -10.51 24.01 4.61
C GLY A 596 -10.48 24.90 5.86
N SER A 597 -9.51 24.66 6.74
CA SER A 597 -9.25 25.46 7.94
C SER A 597 -8.20 26.56 7.76
N LEU A 598 -7.47 26.57 6.64
CA LEU A 598 -6.45 27.58 6.34
C LEU A 598 -7.10 28.79 5.66
N SER A 599 -6.61 29.99 5.93
CA SER A 599 -7.01 31.22 5.24
C SER A 599 -5.81 32.11 4.97
N GLY A 600 -5.55 32.38 3.70
CA GLY A 600 -4.39 33.11 3.24
C GLY A 600 -3.10 32.29 3.20
N ILE A 601 -1.96 32.98 3.26
CA ILE A 601 -0.63 32.37 3.30
C ILE A 601 0.11 32.91 4.53
N ALA A 602 0.47 32.03 5.45
CA ALA A 602 1.29 32.36 6.62
C ALA A 602 2.65 31.67 6.57
N THR A 603 3.71 32.41 6.92
CA THR A 603 5.03 31.86 7.24
C THR A 603 5.49 32.36 8.61
N ASN A 604 6.49 31.71 9.20
CA ASN A 604 7.23 32.19 10.36
C ASN A 604 8.62 32.67 9.90
N VAL A 605 8.82 33.99 9.83
CA VAL A 605 10.03 34.71 9.37
C VAL A 605 10.45 34.48 7.91
N GLY A 606 10.14 33.34 7.30
CA GLY A 606 10.53 33.01 5.92
C GLY A 606 9.77 33.78 4.83
N ASN A 607 10.45 33.97 3.69
CA ASN A 607 9.92 34.71 2.54
C ASN A 607 8.70 34.05 1.90
N ILE A 608 7.88 34.83 1.19
CA ILE A 608 6.76 34.33 0.39
C ILE A 608 6.95 34.79 -1.05
N THR A 609 7.07 33.87 -2.00
CA THR A 609 7.24 34.17 -3.44
C THR A 609 6.09 33.57 -4.23
N ILE A 610 5.33 34.41 -4.94
CA ILE A 610 4.17 34.01 -5.72
C ILE A 610 4.32 34.49 -7.17
N LEU A 611 4.15 33.57 -8.12
CA LEU A 611 4.08 33.86 -9.55
C LEU A 611 2.76 33.31 -10.13
N ALA A 612 1.89 34.20 -10.61
CA ALA A 612 0.72 33.85 -11.42
C ALA A 612 0.96 34.27 -12.87
N GLY A 613 0.62 33.43 -13.85
CA GLY A 613 0.61 33.84 -15.26
C GLY A 613 -0.60 34.69 -15.62
N GLY A 614 -1.74 34.44 -14.96
CA GLY A 614 -2.97 35.22 -15.05
C GLY A 614 -3.06 36.32 -13.99
N ALA A 615 -4.28 36.62 -13.52
CA ALA A 615 -4.54 37.56 -12.43
C ALA A 615 -4.45 36.87 -11.06
N LEU A 616 -3.95 37.58 -10.05
CA LEU A 616 -3.82 37.12 -8.67
C LEU A 616 -4.81 37.88 -7.77
N GLN A 617 -5.79 37.18 -7.20
CA GLN A 617 -6.69 37.75 -6.19
C GLN A 617 -6.21 37.37 -4.78
N ILE A 618 -6.25 38.31 -3.82
CA ILE A 618 -5.82 38.10 -2.44
C ILE A 618 -7.00 38.35 -1.51
N ASN A 619 -7.76 37.28 -1.24
CA ASN A 619 -8.97 37.28 -0.41
C ASN A 619 -8.73 36.65 0.98
N GLY A 620 -7.62 35.92 1.16
CA GLY A 620 -7.07 35.52 2.44
C GLY A 620 -5.75 36.27 2.70
N ASP A 621 -5.41 36.49 3.96
CA ASP A 621 -4.26 37.34 4.34
C ASP A 621 -2.89 36.70 4.02
N ILE A 622 -1.96 37.47 3.45
CA ILE A 622 -0.56 37.05 3.26
C ILE A 622 0.30 37.66 4.37
N ARG A 623 0.87 36.84 5.25
CA ARG A 623 1.59 37.29 6.45
C ARG A 623 2.91 36.54 6.66
N ILE A 624 4.00 37.28 6.80
CA ILE A 624 5.20 36.78 7.46
C ILE A 624 5.08 37.10 8.95
N SER A 625 4.82 36.07 9.77
CA SER A 625 4.71 36.17 11.22
C SER A 625 6.08 36.03 11.90
N GLY A 626 6.25 36.65 13.06
CA GLY A 626 7.51 36.67 13.81
C GLY A 626 7.41 37.68 14.94
N LEU A 627 7.95 37.35 16.12
CA LEU A 627 7.66 38.14 17.32
C LEU A 627 8.41 39.48 17.33
N GLN A 628 7.68 40.60 17.47
CA GLN A 628 8.28 41.90 17.78
C GLN A 628 8.89 41.89 19.20
N THR A 629 10.19 41.60 19.30
CA THR A 629 10.99 41.90 20.49
C THR A 629 12.30 42.59 20.11
N ALA A 630 12.26 43.92 20.14
CA ALA A 630 13.41 44.84 20.16
C ALA A 630 14.62 44.53 19.24
N LEU A 631 14.65 45.22 18.09
CA LEU A 631 15.88 45.69 17.44
C LEU A 631 16.89 44.62 16.97
N SER A 632 16.45 43.54 16.30
CA SER A 632 17.38 42.66 15.54
C SER A 632 16.74 41.97 14.33
N THR A 633 17.31 42.21 13.15
CA THR A 633 17.49 41.24 12.04
C THR A 633 16.37 40.21 11.79
N VAL A 634 15.22 40.68 11.29
CA VAL A 634 14.25 39.84 10.56
C VAL A 634 14.16 40.42 9.15
N ASP A 635 14.39 39.60 8.11
CA ASP A 635 14.51 40.04 6.70
C ASP A 635 13.49 39.35 5.76
N GLY A 636 12.31 39.01 6.30
CA GLY A 636 11.21 38.43 5.55
C GLY A 636 10.68 39.35 4.44
N GLN A 637 10.70 38.86 3.21
CA GLN A 637 10.23 39.53 1.99
C GLN A 637 9.06 38.78 1.36
N ILE A 638 8.03 39.53 0.94
CA ILE A 638 6.94 39.05 0.07
C ILE A 638 7.20 39.56 -1.34
N ASP A 639 7.30 38.65 -2.32
CA ASP A 639 7.40 38.96 -3.75
C ASP A 639 6.17 38.39 -4.48
N LEU A 640 5.29 39.26 -5.00
CA LEU A 640 4.11 38.87 -5.78
C LEU A 640 4.27 39.32 -7.23
N ARG A 641 4.09 38.41 -8.18
CA ARG A 641 4.15 38.69 -9.62
C ARG A 641 2.94 38.13 -10.33
N ALA A 642 2.25 38.95 -11.12
CA ALA A 642 1.06 38.54 -11.89
C ALA A 642 0.80 39.48 -13.07
N SER A 643 -0.15 39.13 -13.95
CA SER A 643 -0.63 40.06 -14.98
C SER A 643 -1.58 41.14 -14.44
N ASP A 644 -2.24 40.87 -13.31
CA ASP A 644 -3.00 41.81 -12.48
C ASP A 644 -3.00 41.34 -11.01
N ILE A 645 -3.10 42.24 -10.02
CA ILE A 645 -3.08 41.92 -8.58
C ILE A 645 -4.20 42.67 -7.85
N GLU A 646 -5.24 41.93 -7.44
CA GLU A 646 -6.36 42.46 -6.66
C GLU A 646 -6.18 42.13 -5.17
N VAL A 647 -6.09 43.16 -4.32
CA VAL A 647 -5.83 43.02 -2.87
C VAL A 647 -7.11 43.26 -2.07
N GLY A 648 -7.78 42.20 -1.64
CA GLY A 648 -8.96 42.24 -0.78
C GLY A 648 -8.68 42.01 0.72
N ALA A 649 -7.52 41.44 1.06
CA ALA A 649 -7.09 41.08 2.42
C ALA A 649 -5.70 41.63 2.77
N THR A 650 -5.23 41.42 4.01
CA THR A 650 -3.97 41.97 4.51
C THR A 650 -2.76 41.37 3.79
N VAL A 651 -1.81 42.18 3.33
CA VAL A 651 -0.46 41.74 2.91
C VAL A 651 0.56 42.41 3.83
N SER A 652 1.30 41.63 4.63
CA SER A 652 2.16 42.15 5.71
C SER A 652 3.50 41.42 5.81
N ALA A 653 4.58 42.17 5.55
CA ALA A 653 5.97 41.82 5.81
C ALA A 653 6.83 43.10 5.92
N LYS A 654 8.12 42.95 6.23
CA LYS A 654 9.10 44.07 6.27
C LYS A 654 9.32 44.68 4.89
N ARG A 655 9.33 43.84 3.85
CA ARG A 655 9.39 44.22 2.43
C ARG A 655 8.28 43.55 1.65
N VAL A 656 7.61 44.31 0.81
CA VAL A 656 6.61 43.82 -0.16
C VAL A 656 6.96 44.35 -1.54
N SER A 657 7.16 43.46 -2.49
CA SER A 657 7.36 43.77 -3.91
C SER A 657 6.16 43.28 -4.72
N LEU A 658 5.61 44.16 -5.55
CA LEU A 658 4.53 43.87 -6.50
C LEU A 658 5.05 44.12 -7.92
N ASP A 659 5.00 43.11 -8.79
CA ASP A 659 5.49 43.17 -10.18
C ASP A 659 4.35 42.80 -11.15
N VAL A 660 3.78 43.80 -11.83
CA VAL A 660 2.58 43.64 -12.68
C VAL A 660 2.95 43.67 -14.16
N PHE A 661 2.81 42.52 -14.83
CA PHE A 661 3.26 42.29 -16.22
C PHE A 661 2.13 41.95 -17.19
N GLY A 662 1.72 42.91 -18.01
CA GLY A 662 0.68 42.68 -19.02
C GLY A 662 0.13 43.99 -19.56
N SER A 663 -0.73 43.91 -20.60
CA SER A 663 -1.34 45.10 -21.20
C SER A 663 -2.85 44.94 -21.39
N SER A 664 -3.59 46.00 -21.04
CA SER A 664 -4.97 46.33 -21.48
C SER A 664 -6.19 45.94 -20.64
N SER A 665 -6.11 45.99 -19.30
CA SER A 665 -7.30 46.24 -18.46
C SER A 665 -6.96 47.09 -17.21
N PRO A 666 -7.90 47.84 -16.61
CA PRO A 666 -7.64 48.64 -15.41
C PRO A 666 -7.98 47.87 -14.12
N ALA A 667 -6.97 47.70 -13.27
CA ALA A 667 -7.09 47.08 -11.95
C ALA A 667 -7.94 47.91 -10.97
N GLN A 668 -8.58 47.23 -10.00
CA GLN A 668 -9.23 47.85 -8.84
C GLN A 668 -8.55 47.33 -7.56
N HIS A 669 -8.20 48.24 -6.64
CA HIS A 669 -7.33 47.92 -5.50
C HIS A 669 -8.01 48.17 -4.15
N GLY A 670 -7.94 47.19 -3.24
CA GLY A 670 -8.20 47.40 -1.82
C GLY A 670 -6.95 47.84 -1.04
N GLN A 671 -6.91 47.50 0.25
CA GLN A 671 -6.03 48.13 1.23
C GLN A 671 -4.72 47.34 1.45
N ILE A 672 -3.58 48.03 1.32
CA ILE A 672 -2.27 47.53 1.76
C ILE A 672 -1.92 48.16 3.12
N SER A 673 -1.53 47.34 4.09
CA SER A 673 -1.17 47.78 5.45
C SER A 673 -0.14 46.86 6.12
N GLY A 674 0.94 47.44 6.63
CA GLY A 674 2.00 46.76 7.38
C GLY A 674 2.96 47.77 8.02
N THR A 675 4.11 47.31 8.53
CA THR A 675 5.20 48.15 9.06
C THR A 675 6.43 48.06 8.13
N PRO A 676 6.53 48.90 7.07
CA PRO A 676 7.44 48.64 5.96
C PRO A 676 8.63 49.61 5.96
N GLU A 677 9.84 49.07 6.04
CA GLU A 677 11.05 49.79 5.60
C GLU A 677 11.08 49.98 4.06
N GLY A 678 10.21 49.27 3.32
CA GLY A 678 10.05 49.44 1.89
C GLY A 678 8.88 48.69 1.26
N ILE A 679 8.01 49.42 0.56
CA ILE A 679 7.12 48.87 -0.47
C ILE A 679 7.71 49.17 -1.84
N ILE A 680 7.77 48.18 -2.74
CA ILE A 680 8.21 48.35 -4.13
C ILE A 680 7.06 47.97 -5.06
N ILE A 681 6.69 48.86 -5.98
CA ILE A 681 5.66 48.60 -7.00
C ILE A 681 6.28 48.80 -8.39
N ALA A 682 6.56 47.70 -9.06
CA ALA A 682 6.90 47.66 -10.47
C ALA A 682 5.62 47.50 -11.30
N SER A 683 5.33 48.48 -12.17
CA SER A 683 4.06 48.52 -12.90
C SER A 683 4.15 49.19 -14.27
N ASN A 684 3.66 48.50 -15.30
CA ASN A 684 3.35 49.11 -16.60
C ASN A 684 1.85 49.44 -16.75
N SER A 685 1.11 49.38 -15.64
CA SER A 685 -0.35 49.47 -15.55
C SER A 685 -0.81 50.59 -14.61
N ARG A 686 -2.09 50.97 -14.69
CA ARG A 686 -2.69 52.13 -14.01
C ARG A 686 -3.04 51.81 -12.55
N LEU A 687 -2.44 52.54 -11.61
CA LEU A 687 -2.86 52.54 -10.20
C LEU A 687 -4.07 53.46 -10.00
N ASP A 688 -5.28 52.91 -9.84
CA ASP A 688 -6.44 53.63 -9.28
C ASP A 688 -6.47 53.52 -7.73
N PRO A 689 -7.13 54.46 -7.01
CA PRO A 689 -6.76 54.83 -5.64
C PRO A 689 -7.35 53.96 -4.52
N GLY A 690 -6.75 52.78 -4.30
CA GLY A 690 -6.84 52.08 -3.00
C GLY A 690 -6.05 52.79 -1.90
N HIS A 691 -6.46 52.67 -0.63
CA HIS A 691 -5.69 53.23 0.49
C HIS A 691 -4.45 52.38 0.79
N ILE A 692 -3.26 52.92 0.50
CA ILE A 692 -2.02 52.49 1.15
C ILE A 692 -1.98 53.18 2.52
N GLN A 693 -2.03 52.41 3.61
CA GLN A 693 -1.88 52.92 4.97
C GLN A 693 -0.44 52.70 5.46
N GLY A 694 0.28 53.79 5.73
CA GLY A 694 1.54 53.75 6.46
C GLY A 694 1.37 53.31 7.93
N PRO A 695 2.46 52.89 8.60
CA PRO A 695 2.41 52.34 9.95
C PRO A 695 2.02 53.39 11.01
N THR A 696 1.28 52.99 12.04
CA THR A 696 0.97 53.84 13.21
C THR A 696 2.14 53.88 14.21
N GLY A 697 3.36 54.09 13.71
CA GLY A 697 4.62 53.99 14.46
C GLY A 697 5.70 54.91 13.89
N THR A 698 6.86 54.96 14.55
CA THR A 698 7.94 55.92 14.31
C THR A 698 8.97 55.48 13.26
N ASP A 699 8.64 54.49 12.43
CA ASP A 699 9.60 53.79 11.57
C ASP A 699 9.61 54.36 10.13
N ASP A 700 10.79 54.41 9.51
CA ASP A 700 11.00 55.05 8.21
C ASP A 700 10.29 54.30 7.05
N PHE A 701 9.12 54.79 6.67
CA PHE A 701 8.38 54.30 5.50
C PHE A 701 8.96 54.80 4.17
N ALA A 702 9.29 53.87 3.26
CA ALA A 702 9.66 54.15 1.87
C ALA A 702 8.72 53.43 0.88
N LEU A 703 8.33 54.13 -0.19
CA LEU A 703 7.54 53.58 -1.31
C LEU A 703 8.24 53.88 -2.63
N LYS A 704 8.80 52.83 -3.27
CA LYS A 704 9.46 52.92 -4.57
C LYS A 704 8.50 52.50 -5.68
N LEU A 705 8.14 53.45 -6.54
CA LEU A 705 7.36 53.20 -7.76
C LEU A 705 8.32 53.16 -8.96
N SER A 706 8.35 52.04 -9.69
CA SER A 706 9.13 51.91 -10.92
C SER A 706 8.22 51.50 -12.08
N GLY A 707 7.74 52.48 -12.84
CA GLY A 707 6.67 52.25 -13.81
C GLY A 707 6.40 53.41 -14.76
N SER A 708 5.61 53.15 -15.80
CA SER A 708 5.20 54.14 -16.80
C SER A 708 3.70 54.45 -16.73
N ALA A 709 3.34 55.38 -15.83
CA ALA A 709 1.95 55.80 -15.62
C ALA A 709 1.39 56.54 -16.85
N SER A 710 0.65 55.83 -17.72
CA SER A 710 0.00 56.42 -18.90
C SER A 710 -1.35 57.04 -18.55
N SER A 711 -1.51 58.34 -18.83
CA SER A 711 -2.77 59.06 -18.58
C SER A 711 -3.65 59.11 -19.84
N SER A 712 -4.63 58.21 -19.91
CA SER A 712 -5.64 58.22 -20.96
C SER A 712 -6.69 59.31 -20.70
N GLN A 713 -6.47 60.53 -21.19
CA GLN A 713 -7.51 61.58 -21.17
C GLN A 713 -8.72 61.15 -22.02
N ASN A 714 -9.77 60.69 -21.36
CA ASN A 714 -11.03 60.35 -22.02
C ASN A 714 -11.73 61.64 -22.48
N ARG A 715 -11.65 61.98 -23.78
CA ARG A 715 -12.17 63.25 -24.34
C ARG A 715 -13.70 63.25 -24.51
N GLY A 716 -14.43 63.07 -23.41
CA GLY A 716 -15.87 63.35 -23.34
C GLY A 716 -16.14 64.85 -23.27
N THR A 717 -16.76 65.42 -24.30
CA THR A 717 -17.10 66.86 -24.33
C THR A 717 -18.43 67.15 -23.61
N ALA A 718 -18.35 67.72 -22.41
CA ALA A 718 -19.49 68.33 -21.71
C ALA A 718 -19.03 69.60 -20.94
N PRO A 719 -19.83 70.69 -20.90
CA PRO A 719 -19.39 71.97 -20.34
C PRO A 719 -19.78 72.20 -18.87
N PHE A 720 -18.89 72.89 -18.14
CA PHE A 720 -19.13 73.73 -16.96
C PHE A 720 -20.34 73.39 -16.04
N GLY A 721 -20.09 72.60 -14.99
CA GLY A 721 -21.00 72.48 -13.84
C GLY A 721 -20.46 71.58 -12.73
N THR A 722 -20.22 72.18 -11.55
CA THR A 722 -19.69 71.60 -10.29
C THR A 722 -18.27 70.99 -10.35
N PRO A 723 -17.42 71.19 -9.33
CA PRO A 723 -16.09 70.57 -9.23
C PRO A 723 -16.16 69.16 -8.62
N ASN A 724 -17.10 68.33 -9.08
CA ASN A 724 -17.38 67.01 -8.53
C ASN A 724 -16.79 65.89 -9.41
N THR A 725 -15.49 65.98 -9.70
CA THR A 725 -14.70 64.90 -10.30
C THR A 725 -13.47 64.68 -9.44
N GLU A 726 -13.42 63.55 -8.74
CA GLU A 726 -12.21 63.16 -8.00
C GLU A 726 -11.03 63.03 -8.98
N ALA A 727 -9.94 63.74 -8.71
CA ALA A 727 -8.75 63.65 -9.53
C ALA A 727 -8.15 62.25 -9.39
N GLN A 728 -8.11 61.49 -10.49
CA GLN A 728 -7.50 60.17 -10.52
C GLN A 728 -5.98 60.30 -10.34
N GLY A 729 -5.51 60.00 -9.13
CA GLY A 729 -4.12 60.03 -8.75
C GLY A 729 -3.91 59.18 -7.49
N LEU A 730 -2.71 58.60 -7.37
CA LEU A 730 -2.33 57.75 -6.26
C LEU A 730 -2.44 58.53 -4.94
N ARG A 731 -3.26 58.02 -4.00
CA ARG A 731 -3.39 58.54 -2.64
C ARG A 731 -2.47 57.75 -1.70
N ILE A 732 -1.54 58.45 -1.05
CA ILE A 732 -0.65 57.86 -0.04
C ILE A 732 -0.99 58.50 1.31
N SER A 733 -1.36 57.69 2.31
CA SER A 733 -1.52 58.15 3.69
C SER A 733 -0.20 57.98 4.45
N LEU A 734 0.41 59.10 4.83
CA LEU A 734 1.72 59.14 5.48
C LEU A 734 1.60 59.19 7.02
N PRO A 735 2.49 58.52 7.77
CA PRO A 735 2.59 58.64 9.21
C PRO A 735 3.35 59.91 9.65
N ASP A 736 3.46 60.13 10.96
CA ASP A 736 3.96 61.38 11.54
C ASP A 736 5.44 61.71 11.24
N GLN A 737 6.24 60.75 10.76
CA GLN A 737 7.61 60.88 10.22
C GLN A 737 7.80 59.86 9.07
N GLY A 738 8.60 60.16 8.03
CA GLY A 738 8.95 59.17 6.98
C GLY A 738 9.56 59.77 5.70
N TRP A 739 10.05 58.90 4.79
CA TRP A 739 10.83 59.26 3.59
C TRP A 739 10.25 58.71 2.27
N LEU A 740 9.54 59.54 1.51
CA LEU A 740 9.02 59.15 0.20
C LEU A 740 10.10 59.32 -0.91
N LEU A 741 10.58 58.20 -1.46
CA LEU A 741 11.56 58.15 -2.57
C LEU A 741 10.90 57.73 -3.89
N LEU A 742 10.71 58.69 -4.80
CA LEU A 742 10.12 58.46 -6.11
C LEU A 742 11.18 58.51 -7.22
N GLU A 743 11.31 57.41 -7.97
CA GLU A 743 12.26 57.24 -9.08
C GLU A 743 11.51 57.13 -10.43
N PRO A 744 11.12 58.26 -11.07
CA PRO A 744 10.42 58.24 -12.35
C PRO A 744 11.35 57.75 -13.48
N HIS A 745 10.98 56.65 -14.13
CA HIS A 745 11.79 56.07 -15.19
C HIS A 745 11.71 56.91 -16.48
N ALA A 746 12.87 57.28 -17.04
CA ALA A 746 12.96 58.23 -18.14
C ALA A 746 12.61 57.63 -19.51
N ASN A 747 11.31 57.57 -19.87
CA ASN A 747 10.88 57.21 -21.23
C ASN A 747 9.60 57.97 -21.68
N THR A 748 9.66 59.30 -21.68
CA THR A 748 8.53 60.20 -21.94
C THR A 748 8.27 60.46 -23.43
N LEU A 749 7.80 59.44 -24.17
CA LEU A 749 7.32 59.62 -25.56
C LEU A 749 6.07 60.51 -25.70
N TRP A 750 5.34 60.77 -24.60
CA TRP A 750 3.99 61.38 -24.64
C TRP A 750 3.76 62.59 -23.71
N GLY A 751 4.82 63.15 -23.11
CA GLY A 751 4.80 64.51 -22.54
C GLY A 751 3.90 64.81 -21.32
N THR A 752 3.18 63.85 -20.75
CA THR A 752 2.34 64.05 -19.57
C THR A 752 3.10 63.87 -18.26
N SER A 753 3.08 64.89 -17.39
CA SER A 753 3.61 64.82 -16.02
C SER A 753 2.83 63.84 -15.13
N PRO A 754 3.51 63.07 -14.25
CA PRO A 754 2.84 62.34 -13.17
C PRO A 754 2.35 63.31 -12.08
N TYR A 755 1.23 62.94 -11.45
CA TYR A 755 0.63 63.62 -10.30
C TYR A 755 0.70 62.71 -9.07
N VAL A 756 1.04 63.27 -7.91
CA VAL A 756 1.08 62.53 -6.63
C VAL A 756 0.25 63.28 -5.58
N TYR A 757 -0.72 62.57 -4.97
CA TYR A 757 -1.61 63.10 -3.95
C TYR A 757 -1.26 62.49 -2.59
N LEU A 758 -0.84 63.34 -1.66
CA LEU A 758 -0.51 62.97 -0.30
C LEU A 758 -1.66 63.37 0.63
N TRP A 759 -2.06 62.47 1.51
CA TRP A 759 -3.06 62.72 2.55
C TRP A 759 -2.46 62.48 3.93
N GLY A 760 -2.79 63.38 4.86
CA GLY A 760 -2.33 63.33 6.25
C GLY A 760 -3.41 63.83 7.19
N ALA A 761 -3.43 63.32 8.42
CA ALA A 761 -4.38 63.77 9.44
C ALA A 761 -4.22 65.28 9.69
N ALA A 762 -5.30 65.94 10.14
CA ALA A 762 -5.33 67.39 10.34
C ALA A 762 -4.32 67.94 11.37
N SER A 763 -3.62 67.07 12.08
CA SER A 763 -2.53 67.33 13.02
C SER A 763 -1.13 67.33 12.40
N VAL A 764 -0.94 66.83 11.17
CA VAL A 764 0.41 66.60 10.58
C VAL A 764 0.86 67.78 9.72
N PRO A 765 1.91 68.53 10.11
CA PRO A 765 2.45 69.61 9.30
C PRO A 765 3.33 69.09 8.17
N LEU A 766 3.32 69.80 7.02
CA LEU A 766 4.14 69.47 5.83
C LEU A 766 5.65 69.35 6.09
N SER A 767 6.16 69.95 7.18
CA SER A 767 7.56 69.88 7.59
C SER A 767 8.00 68.52 8.16
N SER A 768 7.05 67.64 8.50
CA SER A 768 7.36 66.30 9.02
C SER A 768 7.71 65.28 7.94
N ILE A 769 7.31 65.55 6.69
CA ILE A 769 7.43 64.62 5.57
C ILE A 769 8.73 64.89 4.82
N HIS A 770 9.64 63.92 4.84
CA HIS A 770 10.87 63.97 4.05
C HIS A 770 10.63 63.31 2.68
N TYR A 771 11.29 63.83 1.65
CA TYR A 771 11.17 63.34 0.28
C TYR A 771 12.48 63.55 -0.48
N GLU A 772 12.85 62.57 -1.30
CA GLU A 772 14.01 62.65 -2.20
C GLU A 772 13.60 62.26 -3.62
N PHE A 773 14.08 63.02 -4.61
CA PHE A 773 13.85 62.75 -6.03
C PHE A 773 15.15 62.43 -6.74
N LYS A 774 15.25 61.21 -7.27
CA LYS A 774 16.39 60.76 -8.08
C LYS A 774 15.95 60.62 -9.53
N GLY A 775 15.97 61.75 -10.25
CA GLY A 775 15.57 61.85 -11.65
C GLY A 775 15.95 63.20 -12.27
N LEU A 776 16.02 63.25 -13.60
CA LEU A 776 16.26 64.50 -14.34
C LEU A 776 15.08 65.47 -14.21
N ALA A 777 15.37 66.77 -14.29
CA ALA A 777 14.39 67.84 -14.08
C ALA A 777 13.23 67.81 -15.09
N GLY A 778 12.11 67.21 -14.68
CA GLY A 778 10.82 67.22 -15.36
C GLY A 778 9.70 67.46 -14.35
N ASN A 779 8.66 68.18 -14.76
CA ASN A 779 7.59 68.61 -13.84
C ASN A 779 6.87 67.40 -13.23
N VAL A 780 6.89 67.31 -11.89
CA VAL A 780 5.97 66.49 -11.09
C VAL A 780 5.08 67.45 -10.31
N GLN A 781 3.76 67.21 -10.29
CA GLN A 781 2.84 68.06 -9.54
C GLN A 781 2.36 67.35 -8.28
N PHE A 782 2.53 68.03 -7.15
CA PHE A 782 2.17 67.54 -5.81
C PHE A 782 0.91 68.22 -5.31
N ALA A 783 0.10 67.46 -4.58
CA ALA A 783 -0.95 68.01 -3.73
C ALA A 783 -0.92 67.36 -2.34
N TYR A 784 -1.12 68.15 -1.30
CA TYR A 784 -1.29 67.67 0.09
C TYR A 784 -2.65 68.12 0.60
N ASN A 785 -3.45 67.19 1.13
CA ASN A 785 -4.82 67.45 1.61
C ASN A 785 -5.66 68.27 0.61
N ASN A 786 -5.59 67.86 -0.68
CA ASN A 786 -6.23 68.48 -1.85
C ASN A 786 -5.78 69.92 -2.21
N VAL A 787 -4.78 70.48 -1.53
CA VAL A 787 -4.10 71.72 -1.94
C VAL A 787 -2.98 71.36 -2.92
N LEU A 788 -3.09 71.79 -4.20
CA LEU A 788 -1.98 71.70 -5.14
C LEU A 788 -0.84 72.65 -4.72
N ALA A 789 0.40 72.20 -4.82
CA ALA A 789 1.59 73.01 -4.57
C ALA A 789 1.92 73.90 -5.78
N ASN A 790 1.06 74.88 -6.10
CA ASN A 790 1.17 75.71 -7.29
C ASN A 790 0.99 77.23 -7.08
N THR A 791 1.48 77.78 -5.97
CA THR A 791 1.70 79.24 -5.80
C THR A 791 3.10 79.56 -5.26
N PRO A 792 3.61 80.81 -5.45
CA PRO A 792 4.95 81.22 -4.99
C PRO A 792 5.15 81.23 -3.45
N GLU A 793 4.09 81.09 -2.67
CA GLU A 793 4.15 81.20 -1.20
C GLU A 793 4.90 80.03 -0.55
N ILE A 794 4.84 78.83 -1.14
CA ILE A 794 5.60 77.66 -0.66
C ILE A 794 7.11 77.88 -0.85
N ALA A 795 7.55 78.62 -1.87
CA ALA A 795 8.96 78.94 -2.08
C ALA A 795 9.51 79.84 -0.96
N ALA A 796 8.69 80.73 -0.39
CA ALA A 796 9.07 81.56 0.75
C ALA A 796 9.26 80.72 2.03
N ALA A 797 8.37 79.76 2.29
CA ALA A 797 8.51 78.82 3.42
C ALA A 797 9.77 77.95 3.28
N LEU A 798 10.03 77.42 2.07
CA LEU A 798 11.18 76.57 1.79
C LEU A 798 12.51 77.33 1.91
N LEU A 799 12.56 78.59 1.47
CA LEU A 799 13.72 79.46 1.65
C LEU A 799 13.96 79.88 3.11
N GLY A 800 12.89 80.04 3.90
CA GLY A 800 13.00 80.31 5.34
C GLY A 800 13.58 79.14 6.13
N GLY A 801 13.04 77.93 5.92
CA GLY A 801 13.46 76.73 6.66
C GLY A 801 14.88 76.23 6.34
N LEU A 802 15.35 76.42 5.10
CA LEU A 802 16.70 75.99 4.68
C LEU A 802 17.82 76.96 5.05
N ALA A 803 17.52 78.17 5.54
CA ALA A 803 18.55 79.15 5.88
C ALA A 803 19.47 78.68 7.05
N PRO A 804 18.96 78.21 8.20
CA PRO A 804 19.83 77.76 9.30
C PRO A 804 20.69 76.54 8.92
N VAL A 805 20.10 75.58 8.21
CA VAL A 805 20.81 74.36 7.77
C VAL A 805 21.91 74.69 6.77
N ARG A 806 21.69 75.63 5.84
CA ARG A 806 22.74 76.13 4.94
C ARG A 806 23.81 76.91 5.67
N GLU A 807 23.48 77.69 6.70
CA GLU A 807 24.46 78.48 7.42
C GLU A 807 25.33 77.62 8.34
N SER A 808 24.75 76.71 9.13
CA SER A 808 25.54 75.74 9.91
C SER A 808 26.36 74.79 9.03
N SER A 809 25.88 74.45 7.82
CA SER A 809 26.70 73.72 6.83
C SER A 809 27.89 74.55 6.34
N ARG A 810 27.73 75.87 6.18
CA ARG A 810 28.85 76.79 5.85
C ARG A 810 29.80 76.96 7.02
N GLU A 811 29.32 77.07 8.26
CA GLU A 811 30.17 77.16 9.45
C GLU A 811 31.02 75.89 9.64
N VAL A 812 30.44 74.69 9.47
CA VAL A 812 31.20 73.42 9.55
C VAL A 812 32.26 73.31 8.44
N LEU A 813 31.94 73.71 7.20
CA LEU A 813 32.92 73.77 6.11
C LEU A 813 33.98 74.87 6.29
N ALA A 814 33.64 76.01 6.94
CA ALA A 814 34.58 77.08 7.24
C ALA A 814 35.49 76.75 8.44
N ALA A 815 35.03 75.90 9.37
CA ALA A 815 35.81 75.41 10.50
C ALA A 815 36.72 74.20 10.18
N GLY A 816 36.55 73.58 9.00
CA GLY A 816 37.54 72.65 8.42
C GLY A 816 37.46 71.18 8.86
N PHE A 817 36.32 70.70 9.36
CA PHE A 817 36.16 69.31 9.80
C PHE A 817 35.76 68.36 8.67
N SER A 818 36.25 67.11 8.70
CA SER A 818 35.84 66.03 7.78
C SER A 818 34.55 65.33 8.23
N LYS A 819 33.93 64.57 7.31
CA LYS A 819 32.60 63.95 7.52
C LYS A 819 32.54 62.85 8.60
N GLU A 820 33.66 62.24 8.97
CA GLU A 820 33.66 60.93 9.66
C GLU A 820 33.70 61.03 11.19
N ASN A 821 34.04 62.20 11.76
CA ASN A 821 34.24 62.38 13.20
C ASN A 821 33.09 63.12 13.92
N VAL A 822 31.85 63.03 13.42
CA VAL A 822 30.68 63.66 14.05
C VAL A 822 29.53 62.67 14.24
N SER A 823 29.42 62.12 15.45
CA SER A 823 28.16 61.57 15.96
C SER A 823 27.43 62.63 16.77
N LYS A 824 26.14 62.82 16.50
CA LYS A 824 25.22 63.60 17.33
C LYS A 824 23.87 62.89 17.40
N GLN A 825 23.52 62.38 18.57
CA GLN A 825 22.11 62.20 18.90
C GLN A 825 21.48 63.57 19.15
N VAL A 826 20.25 63.75 18.69
CA VAL A 826 19.42 64.93 18.97
C VAL A 826 18.12 64.42 19.57
N THR A 827 17.83 64.86 20.79
CA THR A 827 16.56 64.61 21.46
C THR A 827 15.99 65.95 21.87
N ASP A 828 14.77 66.25 21.42
CA ASP A 828 14.02 67.49 21.71
C ASP A 828 14.83 68.80 21.51
N GLY A 829 15.40 68.96 20.32
CA GLY A 829 15.79 70.27 19.79
C GLY A 829 17.03 70.97 20.38
N SER A 830 17.77 70.37 21.32
CA SER A 830 18.97 70.99 21.91
C SER A 830 20.21 70.09 21.92
N VAL A 831 21.40 70.70 21.85
CA VAL A 831 22.70 70.00 21.87
C VAL A 831 23.36 70.21 23.22
N VAL A 832 23.49 69.14 24.01
CA VAL A 832 23.84 69.23 25.44
C VAL A 832 25.36 69.17 25.71
N ALA A 833 26.17 68.57 24.81
CA ALA A 833 27.63 68.54 24.93
C ALA A 833 28.33 68.34 23.57
N VAL A 834 29.62 68.68 23.52
CA VAL A 834 30.59 68.25 22.50
C VAL A 834 31.88 67.86 23.20
N GLY A 835 32.33 66.63 23.01
CA GLY A 835 33.62 66.12 23.52
C GLY A 835 34.42 65.50 22.36
N ALA A 836 35.76 65.56 22.44
CA ALA A 836 36.64 65.16 21.35
C ALA A 836 37.78 64.25 21.83
N THR A 837 38.20 63.30 21.00
CA THR A 837 39.40 62.46 21.19
C THR A 837 40.10 62.15 19.87
N GLU A 838 41.11 62.98 19.55
CA GLU A 838 42.34 62.69 18.80
C GLU A 838 42.29 62.13 17.35
N THR A 839 43.47 61.86 16.78
CA THR A 839 43.78 62.11 15.35
C THR A 839 44.80 61.16 14.72
N ALA A 840 44.67 60.94 13.40
CA ALA A 840 45.75 60.67 12.45
C ALA A 840 45.37 61.33 11.09
N VAL A 841 46.19 62.01 10.28
CA VAL A 841 47.64 61.97 9.97
C VAL A 841 47.98 60.76 9.07
N ASP A 842 48.50 60.88 7.84
CA ASP A 842 49.16 62.03 7.17
C ASP A 842 48.98 62.11 5.62
N ASN A 843 49.32 63.30 5.08
CA ASN A 843 49.87 63.66 3.76
C ASN A 843 49.38 63.02 2.43
N VAL A 844 49.11 63.92 1.47
CA VAL A 844 49.24 63.69 0.02
C VAL A 844 50.07 64.80 -0.62
N VAL A 845 51.29 64.50 -1.05
CA VAL A 845 51.94 65.20 -2.19
C VAL A 845 52.89 64.27 -2.92
N GLY A 846 52.87 64.28 -4.25
CA GLY A 846 53.85 63.57 -5.07
C GLY A 846 54.13 64.28 -6.39
N THR A 847 55.40 64.68 -6.61
CA THR A 847 55.96 65.03 -7.93
C THR A 847 57.44 64.63 -7.96
N GLY A 848 57.91 63.92 -9.00
CA GLY A 848 59.33 63.54 -9.05
C GLY A 848 59.79 62.44 -10.03
N VAL A 849 59.82 62.73 -11.34
CA VAL A 849 60.75 62.10 -12.33
C VAL A 849 60.49 60.60 -12.68
N VAL A 850 61.12 60.10 -13.75
CA VAL A 850 60.75 58.91 -14.57
C VAL A 850 62.02 58.28 -15.22
N PRO A 851 62.09 56.98 -15.65
CA PRO A 851 61.59 55.71 -15.10
C PRO A 851 62.78 54.94 -14.44
N PRO A 852 63.45 53.84 -14.93
CA PRO A 852 63.30 52.87 -16.06
C PRO A 852 63.19 51.37 -15.63
N PHE A 853 63.41 50.42 -16.57
CA PHE A 853 63.28 48.93 -16.48
C PHE A 853 61.81 48.43 -16.35
N GLN A 854 61.22 47.58 -17.22
CA GLN A 854 61.59 46.25 -17.80
C GLN A 854 61.65 45.13 -16.74
N CYS A 855 61.00 43.96 -16.86
CA CYS A 855 60.31 43.25 -17.97
C CYS A 855 58.81 42.97 -17.61
N LYS A 856 57.84 42.63 -18.48
CA LYS A 856 57.74 41.82 -19.73
C LYS A 856 57.58 40.30 -19.52
N GLY A 857 56.32 39.84 -19.57
CA GLY A 857 55.86 38.43 -19.65
C GLY A 857 54.35 38.38 -19.35
N PHE A 858 53.41 38.14 -20.28
CA PHE A 858 53.08 36.99 -21.15
C PHE A 858 52.22 35.91 -20.50
N MET A 859 51.25 35.40 -21.29
CA MET A 859 50.24 34.36 -20.99
C MET A 859 49.12 34.81 -20.04
N THR A 860 47.85 34.40 -20.14
CA THR A 860 46.84 34.07 -21.20
C THR A 860 45.60 33.56 -20.43
N HIS A 861 44.42 33.45 -21.05
CA HIS A 861 43.24 32.89 -20.36
C HIS A 861 43.47 31.47 -19.83
N ALA A 862 43.11 31.21 -18.56
CA ALA A 862 42.09 30.22 -18.17
C ALA A 862 41.75 30.35 -16.67
N GLU A 863 40.65 29.71 -16.26
CA GLU A 863 40.34 29.18 -14.92
C GLU A 863 40.19 30.12 -13.69
N ILE A 864 38.93 30.29 -13.28
CA ILE A 864 38.36 29.87 -11.97
C ILE A 864 39.26 30.05 -10.72
N GLY A 865 38.79 30.88 -9.78
CA GLY A 865 39.25 30.86 -8.38
C GLY A 865 38.64 31.99 -7.54
N CYS A 866 38.01 31.66 -6.42
CA CYS A 866 37.44 32.63 -5.49
C CYS A 866 38.50 33.19 -4.52
N GLN A 867 38.32 34.45 -4.11
CA GLN A 867 38.21 34.81 -2.69
C GLN A 867 37.02 35.75 -2.53
#